data_AF-A0A7X8H203-F1
#
_entry.id   AF-A0A7X8H203-F1
#
_cell.length_a   1.000
_cell.length_b   1.000
_cell.length_c   1.000
_cell.angle_alpha   90.00
_cell.angle_beta   90.00
_cell.angle_gamma   90.00
#
_symmetry.space_group_name_H-M   'P 1'
#
loop_
_entity.id
_entity.type
_entity.pdbx_description
1 polymer ?
#
loop_
_entity_poly.entity_id
_entity_poly.type
_entity_poly.pdbx_seq_one_letter_code
_entity_poly.pdbx_strand_id
1 'polypeptide(L)'
;GLNAVFGHNNIKDYDKLSGITKTTNNKIDYIVFAIRNPSSSLYGFSYGSGYGGVIPDVPLLLSDSQKYYIENSMMIGVGHYNLKYEPYIMVHEFAHALLGPNSFHSSGGNHFGSSYINTFIGFQHGYGLFGGGLRSCNGYERWRLNWKHSTNSIYKISASGINGEINEKFSGTKAYYLRDFFTYGDAIRIKLPYKDSELSSNQYIWFENHQIGKNQLIDIDVFQYSTFPGLTCVPKGKPGIYSYVQVGKDILESTNYTLIYPGNETDNLRMINAEGNYNMTYNGVYNDCAGWGERVEFLYNDENAISGNNDQTEVFNYNINNSTLQKFSDFSYMGSKFKDGSHYNRFPSIGDELDCFNDSSTMNISSNPTPINMVTYYSKYYKPTSTSVYYEKLDDNRDTRKKYLTGLNITMTKSGSNQFGDIFKLDVRWDDYDIKRDINWTGDIVLKEHLNLLSDKQIILEQNLTPNQIYKDSVSNFFAKTTFFTCESNSAFNMKPNSKLILKDKSSLIINSNADFTMENGSLLNVESGSTLQIKTGANFKLIGSAKIVIKSGGYICIESGANINLQDYTSLIVLEEGANYGANPALFPSPSCSSSITKTGNGTIVDYSQDVYIQNETLSVNRYIGGKNIFVGNHVTTSKTFGDVLINNGANIIFDCKEILFDAGFECANGSSYEVKNH
;
A
#
# COMPACT_ATOMS: atom_id res chain seq x y z
N GLY A 1 -19.67 -13.64 52.04
CA GLY A 1 -19.81 -12.23 51.70
C GLY A 1 -18.98 -11.97 50.47
N LEU A 2 -19.54 -11.32 49.47
CA LEU A 2 -18.78 -10.75 48.36
C LEU A 2 -17.89 -9.61 48.90
N ASN A 3 -16.58 -9.73 48.72
CA ASN A 3 -15.63 -8.67 49.04
C ASN A 3 -14.81 -8.38 47.78
N ALA A 4 -15.04 -7.21 47.19
CA ALA A 4 -14.47 -6.82 45.92
C ALA A 4 -13.38 -5.75 46.11
N VAL A 5 -12.35 -5.83 45.26
CA VAL A 5 -11.19 -4.92 45.29
C VAL A 5 -11.61 -3.45 45.14
N PHE A 6 -12.69 -3.18 44.42
CA PHE A 6 -13.21 -1.82 44.16
C PHE A 6 -14.39 -1.41 45.05
N GLY A 7 -14.68 -2.18 46.13
CA GLY A 7 -15.73 -1.82 47.09
C GLY A 7 -17.18 -2.09 46.64
N HIS A 8 -17.37 -2.72 45.48
CA HIS A 8 -18.67 -3.22 45.01
C HIS A 8 -19.02 -4.53 45.69
N ASN A 9 -19.48 -4.46 46.94
CA ASN A 9 -19.73 -5.65 47.77
C ASN A 9 -21.18 -6.17 47.68
N ASN A 10 -22.03 -5.54 46.87
CA ASN A 10 -23.40 -5.97 46.66
C ASN A 10 -23.54 -6.67 45.31
N ILE A 11 -24.24 -7.81 45.26
CA ILE A 11 -24.51 -8.51 43.99
C ILE A 11 -25.23 -7.63 42.97
N LYS A 12 -26.08 -6.69 43.42
CA LYS A 12 -26.78 -5.73 42.57
C LYS A 12 -25.83 -4.81 41.80
N ASP A 13 -24.58 -4.69 42.24
CA ASP A 13 -23.56 -3.93 41.52
C ASP A 13 -23.12 -4.65 40.23
N TYR A 14 -23.41 -5.95 40.11
CA TYR A 14 -23.01 -6.84 39.01
C TYR A 14 -24.20 -7.42 38.22
N ASP A 15 -25.41 -6.99 38.53
CA ASP A 15 -26.64 -7.18 37.74
C ASP A 15 -27.09 -5.80 37.26
N LYS A 16 -26.26 -5.16 36.44
CA LYS A 16 -26.29 -3.72 36.20
C LYS A 16 -27.12 -3.36 34.97
N LEU A 17 -28.14 -2.55 35.23
CA LEU A 17 -29.02 -1.93 34.25
C LEU A 17 -28.37 -0.68 33.64
N SER A 18 -27.71 -0.79 32.50
CA SER A 18 -27.58 0.40 31.63
C SER A 18 -27.47 0.02 30.16
N GLY A 19 -28.50 0.39 29.39
CA GLY A 19 -28.33 0.73 27.98
C GLY A 19 -28.80 -0.25 26.91
N ILE A 20 -29.65 -1.26 27.19
CA ILE A 20 -30.59 -1.95 26.29
C ILE A 20 -31.39 -2.96 27.15
N THR A 21 -32.73 -2.85 27.19
CA THR A 21 -33.78 -3.82 27.60
C THR A 21 -33.47 -5.05 28.49
N LYS A 22 -32.52 -5.00 29.42
CA LYS A 22 -32.38 -6.05 30.44
C LYS A 22 -33.23 -5.70 31.66
N THR A 23 -34.04 -6.64 32.15
CA THR A 23 -34.65 -6.56 33.48
C THR A 23 -33.74 -7.27 34.49
N THR A 24 -33.58 -6.69 35.69
CA THR A 24 -32.84 -7.33 36.80
C THR A 24 -33.32 -8.76 36.97
N ASN A 25 -32.40 -9.72 36.94
CA ASN A 25 -32.71 -11.15 37.02
C ASN A 25 -31.97 -11.87 38.15
N ASN A 26 -31.32 -11.11 39.03
CA ASN A 26 -30.50 -11.56 40.15
C ASN A 26 -29.36 -12.50 39.71
N LYS A 27 -28.88 -12.34 38.48
CA LYS A 27 -27.69 -13.03 37.98
C LYS A 27 -26.55 -12.04 37.84
N ILE A 28 -25.33 -12.53 38.01
CA ILE A 28 -24.14 -11.77 37.63
C ILE A 28 -24.12 -11.68 36.11
N ASP A 29 -24.09 -10.47 35.56
CA ASP A 29 -24.09 -10.21 34.11
C ASP A 29 -22.92 -10.91 33.42
N TYR A 30 -21.74 -10.76 34.02
CA TYR A 30 -20.50 -11.21 33.43
C TYR A 30 -19.43 -11.51 34.48
N ILE A 31 -18.73 -12.65 34.35
CA ILE A 31 -17.57 -13.02 35.18
C ILE A 31 -16.39 -13.42 34.29
N VAL A 32 -15.18 -13.06 34.71
CA VAL A 32 -13.92 -13.57 34.14
C VAL A 32 -13.20 -14.42 35.20
N PHE A 33 -12.94 -15.69 34.88
CA PHE A 33 -12.15 -16.60 35.67
C PHE A 33 -10.70 -16.63 35.16
N ALA A 34 -9.78 -16.01 35.91
CA ALA A 34 -8.35 -16.12 35.64
C ALA A 34 -7.75 -17.31 36.40
N ILE A 35 -7.31 -18.35 35.68
CA ILE A 35 -6.80 -19.58 36.27
C ILE A 35 -5.28 -19.61 36.19
N ARG A 36 -4.64 -19.69 37.35
CA ARG A 36 -3.19 -19.85 37.47
C ARG A 36 -2.79 -21.32 37.39
N ASN A 37 -1.61 -21.56 36.83
CA ASN A 37 -1.05 -22.91 36.66
C ASN A 37 -2.01 -23.93 36.00
N PRO A 38 -2.72 -23.55 34.92
CA PRO A 38 -3.59 -24.51 34.22
C PRO A 38 -2.75 -25.63 33.60
N SER A 39 -3.29 -26.86 33.61
CA SER A 39 -2.66 -28.00 32.95
C SER A 39 -3.60 -28.60 31.91
N SER A 40 -3.10 -28.74 30.68
CA SER A 40 -3.83 -29.38 29.58
C SER A 40 -4.22 -30.83 29.92
N SER A 41 -3.46 -31.49 30.79
CA SER A 41 -3.72 -32.85 31.24
C SER A 41 -4.96 -33.00 32.13
N LEU A 42 -5.42 -31.94 32.78
CA LEU A 42 -6.51 -32.02 33.76
C LEU A 42 -7.85 -31.65 33.15
N TYR A 43 -7.92 -30.72 32.20
CA TYR A 43 -9.18 -30.27 31.57
C TYR A 43 -9.02 -29.69 30.15
N GLY A 44 -7.92 -29.99 29.45
CA GLY A 44 -7.66 -29.44 28.11
C GLY A 44 -7.35 -27.93 28.07
N PHE A 45 -7.09 -27.32 29.23
CA PHE A 45 -6.86 -25.88 29.38
C PHE A 45 -5.40 -25.58 29.73
N SER A 46 -4.76 -24.65 29.01
CA SER A 46 -3.34 -24.31 29.17
C SER A 46 -3.10 -22.80 29.30
N TYR A 47 -1.84 -22.43 29.56
CA TYR A 47 -1.41 -21.03 29.49
C TYR A 47 -1.74 -20.45 28.11
N GLY A 48 -2.35 -19.27 28.10
CA GLY A 48 -2.78 -18.57 26.89
C GLY A 48 -3.94 -19.19 26.14
N SER A 49 -4.69 -20.08 26.79
CA SER A 49 -6.00 -20.51 26.31
C SER A 49 -7.10 -19.68 26.97
N GLY A 50 -8.14 -19.34 26.21
CA GLY A 50 -9.37 -18.77 26.75
C GLY A 50 -10.61 -19.43 26.17
N TYR A 51 -11.68 -19.42 26.96
CA TYR A 51 -13.02 -19.83 26.54
C TYR A 51 -14.02 -18.74 26.93
N GLY A 52 -14.68 -18.14 25.95
CA GLY A 52 -15.82 -17.26 26.17
C GLY A 52 -17.14 -18.03 26.18
N GLY A 53 -18.18 -17.46 26.77
CA GLY A 53 -19.52 -18.08 26.77
C GLY A 53 -19.66 -19.26 27.74
N VAL A 54 -18.74 -19.41 28.69
CA VAL A 54 -18.81 -20.51 29.66
C VAL A 54 -19.89 -20.15 30.67
N ILE A 55 -20.92 -20.98 30.82
CA ILE A 55 -21.94 -20.79 31.86
C ILE A 55 -21.90 -22.02 32.74
N PRO A 56 -21.41 -21.92 34.00
CA PRO A 56 -21.41 -23.06 34.90
C PRO A 56 -22.84 -23.58 35.15
N ASP A 57 -23.03 -24.89 35.05
CA ASP A 57 -24.31 -25.55 35.36
C ASP A 57 -24.70 -25.41 36.85
N VAL A 58 -23.74 -25.05 37.69
CA VAL A 58 -23.91 -24.84 39.13
C VAL A 58 -23.71 -23.38 39.50
N PRO A 59 -24.53 -22.83 40.42
CA PRO A 59 -24.34 -21.45 40.87
C PRO A 59 -23.06 -21.31 41.66
N LEU A 60 -22.46 -20.12 41.59
CA LEU A 60 -21.27 -19.76 42.33
C LEU A 60 -21.62 -19.60 43.81
N LEU A 61 -20.99 -20.42 44.66
CA LEU A 61 -21.18 -20.39 46.11
C LEU A 61 -20.15 -19.44 46.73
N LEU A 62 -20.62 -18.36 47.35
CA LEU A 62 -19.75 -17.44 48.09
C LEU A 62 -19.72 -17.80 49.59
N SER A 63 -18.77 -17.19 50.32
CA SER A 63 -18.50 -17.47 51.73
C SER A 63 -19.65 -17.15 52.71
N ASP A 64 -20.71 -16.50 52.24
CA ASP A 64 -21.98 -16.27 52.98
C ASP A 64 -23.01 -17.39 52.77
N SER A 65 -22.61 -18.49 52.11
CA SER A 65 -23.49 -19.58 51.69
C SER A 65 -24.57 -19.19 50.68
N GLN A 66 -24.50 -18.00 50.07
CA GLN A 66 -25.41 -17.59 49.00
C GLN A 66 -24.94 -18.14 47.66
N LYS A 67 -25.92 -18.48 46.82
CA LYS A 67 -25.73 -19.06 45.48
C LYS A 67 -26.06 -18.01 44.43
N TYR A 68 -25.12 -17.76 43.51
CA TYR A 68 -25.28 -16.77 42.45
C TYR A 68 -25.18 -17.41 41.08
N TYR A 69 -26.21 -17.22 40.26
CA TYR A 69 -26.18 -17.65 38.87
C TYR A 69 -25.46 -16.61 38.02
N ILE A 70 -24.83 -17.09 36.95
CA ILE A 70 -24.05 -16.28 36.04
C ILE A 70 -24.77 -16.26 34.69
N GLU A 71 -24.86 -15.11 34.07
CA GLU A 71 -25.51 -14.95 32.78
C GLU A 71 -24.56 -15.27 31.63
N ASN A 72 -23.32 -14.80 31.74
CA ASN A 72 -22.24 -15.13 30.82
C ASN A 72 -20.89 -15.11 31.55
N SER A 73 -19.92 -15.90 31.11
CA SER A 73 -18.58 -15.83 31.67
C SER A 73 -17.49 -16.19 30.67
N MET A 74 -16.25 -15.93 31.07
CA MET A 74 -15.05 -16.33 30.36
C MET A 74 -14.05 -16.98 31.31
N MET A 75 -13.29 -17.95 30.80
CA MET A 75 -12.16 -18.55 31.51
C MET A 75 -10.89 -18.22 30.75
N ILE A 76 -9.84 -17.79 31.46
CA ILE A 76 -8.53 -17.41 30.89
C ILE A 76 -7.41 -18.14 31.64
N GLY A 77 -6.53 -18.80 30.89
CA GLY A 77 -5.37 -19.51 31.41
C GLY A 77 -4.19 -18.58 31.53
N VAL A 78 -3.98 -18.01 32.72
CA VAL A 78 -2.98 -16.95 32.92
C VAL A 78 -1.60 -17.46 33.33
N GLY A 79 -1.46 -18.77 33.50
CA GLY A 79 -0.16 -19.41 33.70
C GLY A 79 0.45 -19.15 35.08
N HIS A 80 1.77 -19.25 35.14
CA HIS A 80 2.56 -19.07 36.37
C HIS A 80 3.23 -17.68 36.45
N TYR A 81 3.34 -16.97 35.32
CA TYR A 81 3.97 -15.66 35.23
C TYR A 81 3.25 -14.59 36.07
N ASN A 82 4.00 -13.56 36.45
CA ASN A 82 3.43 -12.43 37.17
C ASN A 82 2.66 -11.54 36.17
N LEU A 83 1.35 -11.42 36.38
CA LEU A 83 0.43 -10.67 35.52
C LEU A 83 0.82 -9.20 35.33
N LYS A 84 1.65 -8.65 36.23
CA LYS A 84 2.22 -7.31 36.07
C LYS A 84 3.06 -7.18 34.80
N TYR A 85 3.78 -8.22 34.40
CA TYR A 85 4.74 -8.15 33.29
C TYR A 85 4.17 -8.67 31.96
N GLU A 86 3.14 -9.51 32.02
CA GLU A 86 2.52 -10.13 30.86
C GLU A 86 0.98 -10.13 30.92
N PRO A 87 0.32 -8.95 31.02
CA PRO A 87 -1.13 -8.89 30.99
C PRO A 87 -1.71 -9.15 29.59
N TYR A 88 -0.87 -9.09 28.55
CA TYR A 88 -1.27 -9.16 27.14
C TYR A 88 -2.23 -10.30 26.85
N ILE A 89 -1.89 -11.52 27.29
CA ILE A 89 -2.72 -12.69 27.02
C ILE A 89 -4.11 -12.59 27.67
N MET A 90 -4.20 -11.96 28.85
CA MET A 90 -5.49 -11.70 29.47
C MET A 90 -6.28 -10.65 28.71
N VAL A 91 -5.61 -9.59 28.24
CA VAL A 91 -6.24 -8.52 27.48
C VAL A 91 -6.77 -9.07 26.15
N HIS A 92 -5.98 -9.88 25.44
CA HIS A 92 -6.38 -10.56 24.21
C HIS A 92 -7.60 -11.44 24.43
N GLU A 93 -7.54 -12.35 25.42
CA GLU A 93 -8.66 -13.24 25.68
C GLU A 93 -9.90 -12.47 26.14
N PHE A 94 -9.75 -11.46 27.01
CA PHE A 94 -10.85 -10.59 27.41
C PHE A 94 -11.47 -9.82 26.24
N ALA A 95 -10.68 -9.47 25.22
CA ALA A 95 -11.19 -8.79 24.03
C ALA A 95 -12.21 -9.65 23.26
N HIS A 96 -12.14 -10.99 23.34
CA HIS A 96 -13.19 -11.85 22.77
C HIS A 96 -14.57 -11.64 23.40
N ALA A 97 -14.62 -11.20 24.66
CA ALA A 97 -15.87 -10.84 25.33
C ALA A 97 -16.51 -9.56 24.77
N LEU A 98 -15.69 -8.66 24.23
CA LEU A 98 -16.09 -7.33 23.79
C LEU A 98 -16.36 -7.29 22.29
N LEU A 99 -15.45 -7.90 21.52
CA LEU A 99 -15.36 -7.75 20.07
C LEU A 99 -15.79 -9.01 19.30
N GLY A 100 -16.00 -10.13 19.98
CA GLY A 100 -16.52 -11.36 19.38
C GLY A 100 -15.49 -12.49 19.24
N PRO A 101 -15.83 -13.56 18.51
CA PRO A 101 -15.06 -14.80 18.47
C PRO A 101 -13.72 -14.63 17.72
N ASN A 102 -12.92 -15.70 17.61
CA ASN A 102 -11.65 -15.71 16.86
C ASN A 102 -11.77 -15.21 15.41
N SER A 103 -12.96 -15.32 14.80
CA SER A 103 -13.22 -14.74 13.48
C SER A 103 -13.18 -13.21 13.44
N PHE A 104 -13.04 -12.56 14.59
CA PHE A 104 -12.97 -11.12 14.69
C PHE A 104 -11.55 -10.57 14.84
N HIS A 105 -10.54 -11.42 15.12
CA HIS A 105 -9.13 -11.00 15.17
C HIS A 105 -8.86 -9.95 14.08
N SER A 106 -8.42 -8.76 14.48
CA SER A 106 -8.37 -7.56 13.64
C SER A 106 -6.95 -7.08 13.42
N SER A 107 -6.07 -7.27 14.40
CA SER A 107 -4.75 -6.65 14.47
C SER A 107 -3.58 -7.65 14.46
N GLY A 108 -3.72 -8.84 13.85
CA GLY A 108 -2.61 -9.78 13.69
C GLY A 108 -2.53 -10.86 14.77
N GLY A 109 -3.64 -11.12 15.45
CA GLY A 109 -3.79 -12.15 16.48
C GLY A 109 -4.19 -13.52 15.95
N ASN A 110 -4.44 -13.62 14.66
CA ASN A 110 -4.87 -14.86 14.05
C ASN A 110 -3.68 -15.82 13.87
N HIS A 111 -3.99 -17.11 13.72
CA HIS A 111 -2.98 -18.15 13.65
C HIS A 111 -3.19 -19.06 12.43
N PHE A 112 -2.10 -19.63 11.91
CA PHE A 112 -2.20 -20.66 10.88
C PHE A 112 -3.05 -21.84 11.37
N GLY A 113 -3.99 -22.29 10.53
CA GLY A 113 -4.96 -23.33 10.87
C GLY A 113 -6.26 -22.81 11.50
N SER A 114 -6.44 -21.50 11.64
CA SER A 114 -7.77 -20.95 11.93
C SER A 114 -8.71 -21.20 10.75
N SER A 115 -9.97 -21.51 11.03
CA SER A 115 -10.94 -21.86 10.00
C SER A 115 -11.53 -20.65 9.25
N TYR A 116 -11.01 -19.45 9.48
CA TYR A 116 -11.57 -18.17 9.02
C TYR A 116 -10.81 -17.58 7.83
N ILE A 117 -11.44 -16.66 7.12
CA ILE A 117 -10.86 -16.02 5.94
C ILE A 117 -10.16 -14.74 6.38
N ASN A 118 -8.88 -14.63 6.05
CA ASN A 118 -8.01 -13.49 6.32
C ASN A 118 -8.06 -12.51 5.16
N THR A 119 -7.92 -11.22 5.48
CA THR A 119 -7.98 -10.13 4.51
C THR A 119 -6.72 -10.05 3.64
N PHE A 120 -5.57 -10.42 4.18
CA PHE A 120 -4.27 -10.39 3.51
C PHE A 120 -3.70 -11.81 3.35
N ILE A 121 -2.56 -11.99 2.67
CA ILE A 121 -1.92 -13.31 2.47
C ILE A 121 -1.15 -13.78 3.68
N GLY A 122 -0.49 -12.86 4.36
CA GLY A 122 0.28 -13.14 5.55
C GLY A 122 -0.27 -12.39 6.75
N PHE A 123 0.18 -12.82 7.91
CA PHE A 123 -0.09 -12.14 9.16
C PHE A 123 0.82 -10.92 9.31
N GLN A 124 0.43 -10.09 10.26
CA GLN A 124 1.28 -9.04 10.81
C GLN A 124 1.25 -9.17 12.33
N HIS A 125 2.26 -8.65 13.01
CA HIS A 125 2.22 -8.51 14.46
C HIS A 125 1.73 -7.10 14.78
N GLY A 126 0.44 -6.88 14.52
CA GLY A 126 -0.15 -5.54 14.51
C GLY A 126 -0.46 -4.97 15.90
N TYR A 127 -0.95 -3.74 15.88
CA TYR A 127 -1.38 -2.95 17.03
C TYR A 127 -2.89 -3.14 17.30
N GLY A 128 -3.24 -3.51 18.54
CA GLY A 128 -4.61 -3.58 19.06
C GLY A 128 -4.77 -4.67 20.10
N LEU A 129 -5.97 -4.80 20.67
CA LEU A 129 -6.27 -5.79 21.71
C LEU A 129 -6.03 -7.24 21.27
N PHE A 130 -6.14 -7.53 19.97
CA PHE A 130 -5.86 -8.85 19.42
C PHE A 130 -4.42 -9.04 18.88
N GLY A 131 -3.62 -7.98 18.76
CA GLY A 131 -2.35 -7.99 18.03
C GLY A 131 -1.11 -8.15 18.91
N GLY A 132 0.00 -8.61 18.32
CA GLY A 132 1.27 -8.83 19.05
C GLY A 132 2.23 -7.64 19.13
N GLY A 133 1.81 -6.45 18.71
CA GLY A 133 2.64 -5.24 18.67
C GLY A 133 2.48 -4.34 19.89
N LEU A 134 2.03 -3.11 19.66
CA LEU A 134 1.63 -2.18 20.73
C LEU A 134 0.44 -2.78 21.50
N ARG A 135 0.58 -2.95 22.83
CA ARG A 135 -0.36 -3.71 23.70
C ARG A 135 -1.71 -3.04 23.93
N SER A 136 -1.91 -1.88 23.33
CA SER A 136 -2.93 -0.93 23.71
C SER A 136 -4.17 -1.15 22.83
N CYS A 137 -5.37 -0.73 23.28
CA CYS A 137 -6.50 -0.68 22.34
C CYS A 137 -6.23 0.37 21.27
N ASN A 138 -6.85 0.24 20.11
CA ASN A 138 -6.70 1.18 19.00
C ASN A 138 -7.99 1.95 18.68
N GLY A 139 -7.87 2.99 17.86
CA GLY A 139 -8.96 3.83 17.38
C GLY A 139 -10.06 3.04 16.68
N TYR A 140 -9.73 1.98 15.93
CA TYR A 140 -10.71 1.09 15.33
C TYR A 140 -11.56 0.36 16.37
N GLU A 141 -10.95 -0.22 17.40
CA GLU A 141 -11.63 -0.92 18.49
C GLU A 141 -12.48 0.07 19.31
N ARG A 142 -11.93 1.26 19.59
CA ARG A 142 -12.65 2.37 20.20
C ARG A 142 -13.91 2.73 19.41
N TRP A 143 -13.79 2.87 18.09
CA TRP A 143 -14.90 3.17 17.19
C TRP A 143 -15.95 2.05 17.19
N ARG A 144 -15.50 0.79 17.16
CA ARG A 144 -16.37 -0.38 17.16
C ARG A 144 -17.20 -0.49 18.44
N LEU A 145 -16.56 -0.30 19.59
CA LEU A 145 -17.17 -0.39 20.92
C LEU A 145 -17.83 0.92 21.36
N ASN A 146 -17.80 1.96 20.52
CA ASN A 146 -18.29 3.29 20.84
C ASN A 146 -17.72 3.84 22.16
N TRP A 147 -16.45 3.54 22.44
CA TRP A 147 -15.74 4.03 23.61
C TRP A 147 -15.43 5.51 23.45
N LYS A 148 -15.80 6.33 24.44
CA LYS A 148 -15.64 7.77 24.38
C LYS A 148 -15.05 8.30 25.68
N HIS A 149 -14.03 9.14 25.55
CA HIS A 149 -13.54 9.92 26.69
C HIS A 149 -14.55 11.03 27.01
N SER A 150 -14.67 11.41 28.28
CA SER A 150 -15.64 12.41 28.74
C SER A 150 -15.47 13.76 28.03
N THR A 151 -14.23 14.16 27.76
CA THR A 151 -13.88 15.41 27.03
C THR A 151 -14.02 15.30 25.51
N ASN A 152 -14.36 14.12 24.98
CA ASN A 152 -14.42 13.78 23.56
C ASN A 152 -15.66 12.89 23.28
N SER A 153 -16.79 13.28 23.85
CA SER A 153 -18.00 12.44 23.91
C SER A 153 -19.01 12.70 22.78
N ILE A 154 -18.86 13.82 22.07
CA ILE A 154 -19.81 14.25 21.02
C ILE A 154 -19.74 13.30 19.81
N TYR A 155 -18.54 13.05 19.28
CA TYR A 155 -18.34 12.24 18.08
C TYR A 155 -17.92 10.81 18.44
N LYS A 156 -18.14 9.85 17.53
CA LYS A 156 -17.64 8.47 17.70
C LYS A 156 -16.11 8.47 17.71
N ILE A 157 -15.51 9.13 16.72
CA ILE A 157 -14.09 9.45 16.66
C ILE A 157 -13.92 10.97 16.64
N SER A 158 -12.92 11.46 17.37
CA SER A 158 -12.69 12.89 17.56
C SER A 158 -11.21 13.18 17.71
N ALA A 159 -10.79 14.37 17.29
CA ALA A 159 -9.47 14.92 17.56
C ALA A 159 -9.64 16.27 18.27
N SER A 160 -9.29 16.38 19.55
CA SER A 160 -9.47 17.61 20.34
C SER A 160 -10.88 18.20 20.28
N GLY A 161 -11.91 17.34 20.42
CA GLY A 161 -13.31 17.74 20.47
C GLY A 161 -13.99 18.00 19.12
N ILE A 162 -13.28 17.94 17.99
CA ILE A 162 -13.88 18.02 16.65
C ILE A 162 -14.03 16.63 16.02
N ASN A 163 -14.92 16.49 15.03
CA ASN A 163 -15.18 15.21 14.35
C ASN A 163 -13.91 14.70 13.65
N GLY A 164 -13.42 13.53 14.05
CA GLY A 164 -12.23 12.90 13.48
C GLY A 164 -12.51 11.94 12.32
N GLU A 165 -13.79 11.73 11.94
CA GLU A 165 -14.14 10.91 10.77
C GLU A 165 -14.19 11.77 9.49
N ILE A 166 -13.37 11.41 8.50
CA ILE A 166 -13.31 12.04 7.18
C ILE A 166 -13.79 11.02 6.15
N ASN A 167 -15.09 11.06 5.82
CA ASN A 167 -15.72 10.10 4.91
C ASN A 167 -15.73 10.55 3.45
N GLU A 168 -15.47 11.84 3.19
CA GLU A 168 -15.56 12.46 1.87
C GLU A 168 -14.40 13.43 1.65
N LYS A 169 -14.05 13.62 0.38
CA LYS A 169 -13.09 14.64 -0.05
C LYS A 169 -13.62 16.03 0.27
N PHE A 170 -12.72 16.96 0.54
CA PHE A 170 -13.05 18.37 0.77
C PHE A 170 -11.99 19.27 0.15
N SER A 171 -12.39 20.51 -0.17
CA SER A 171 -11.49 21.52 -0.70
C SER A 171 -10.66 22.19 0.40
N GLY A 172 -9.42 22.56 0.06
CA GLY A 172 -8.50 23.23 0.98
C GLY A 172 -7.90 22.29 2.04
N THR A 173 -7.28 22.89 3.06
CA THR A 173 -6.63 22.17 4.15
C THR A 173 -7.47 22.22 5.41
N LYS A 174 -7.64 21.07 6.08
CA LYS A 174 -8.23 20.98 7.42
C LYS A 174 -7.18 20.53 8.43
N ALA A 175 -7.09 21.25 9.54
CA ALA A 175 -6.18 20.96 10.64
C ALA A 175 -6.89 20.21 11.77
N TYR A 176 -6.26 19.16 12.27
CA TYR A 176 -6.70 18.36 13.40
C TYR A 176 -5.60 18.29 14.46
N TYR A 177 -5.95 18.34 15.74
CA TYR A 177 -4.98 18.27 16.83
C TYR A 177 -5.18 16.98 17.62
N LEU A 178 -4.17 16.12 17.61
CA LEU A 178 -4.12 14.86 18.33
C LEU A 178 -3.29 15.04 19.61
N ARG A 179 -3.96 15.04 20.76
CA ARG A 179 -3.33 14.78 22.07
C ARG A 179 -3.14 13.28 22.24
N ASP A 180 -2.52 12.87 23.34
CA ASP A 180 -2.34 11.46 23.68
C ASP A 180 -3.64 10.65 23.56
N PHE A 181 -3.60 9.58 22.76
CA PHE A 181 -4.73 8.70 22.47
C PHE A 181 -5.25 8.02 23.73
N PHE A 182 -4.37 7.56 24.61
CA PHE A 182 -4.79 6.93 25.86
C PHE A 182 -5.49 7.90 26.80
N THR A 183 -4.91 9.08 26.99
CA THR A 183 -5.43 10.06 27.94
C THR A 183 -6.72 10.69 27.44
N TYR A 184 -6.85 10.95 26.13
CA TYR A 184 -7.96 11.74 25.58
C TYR A 184 -8.85 10.99 24.59
N GLY A 185 -8.40 9.87 24.03
CA GLY A 185 -9.09 9.15 22.96
C GLY A 185 -9.03 9.85 21.60
N ASP A 186 -8.09 10.79 21.41
CA ASP A 186 -7.97 11.54 20.15
C ASP A 186 -7.51 10.64 18.99
N ALA A 187 -8.28 10.57 17.91
CA ALA A 187 -7.94 9.83 16.70
C ALA A 187 -8.57 10.46 15.45
N ILE A 188 -8.02 10.12 14.28
CA ILE A 188 -8.59 10.47 12.97
C ILE A 188 -8.78 9.18 12.16
N ARG A 189 -9.90 9.08 11.44
CA ARG A 189 -10.22 8.00 10.50
C ARG A 189 -10.54 8.60 9.13
N ILE A 190 -9.70 8.34 8.13
CA ILE A 190 -9.83 8.89 6.76
C ILE A 190 -10.25 7.77 5.81
N LYS A 191 -11.44 7.89 5.21
CA LYS A 191 -11.92 6.95 4.18
C LYS A 191 -11.15 7.15 2.87
N LEU A 192 -10.61 6.06 2.32
CA LEU A 192 -10.02 6.07 0.99
C LEU A 192 -11.13 6.01 -0.07
N PRO A 193 -11.05 6.85 -1.13
CA PRO A 193 -12.22 7.16 -1.96
C PRO A 193 -12.55 6.10 -3.02
N TYR A 194 -11.63 5.18 -3.33
CA TYR A 194 -11.76 4.29 -4.48
C TYR A 194 -11.63 2.82 -4.10
N LYS A 195 -12.36 1.98 -4.84
CA LYS A 195 -12.41 0.51 -4.69
C LYS A 195 -12.63 -0.15 -6.06
N ASP A 196 -12.24 -1.43 -6.18
CA ASP A 196 -12.31 -2.21 -7.43
C ASP A 196 -13.74 -2.47 -7.90
N SER A 197 -14.65 -2.71 -6.94
CA SER A 197 -16.06 -2.94 -7.20
C SER A 197 -16.93 -2.52 -6.01
N GLU A 198 -18.24 -2.54 -6.17
CA GLU A 198 -19.14 -2.28 -5.05
C GLU A 198 -19.04 -3.31 -3.91
N LEU A 199 -18.61 -4.54 -4.23
CA LEU A 199 -18.41 -5.63 -3.28
C LEU A 199 -17.07 -5.55 -2.54
N SER A 200 -16.09 -4.84 -3.10
CA SER A 200 -14.79 -4.61 -2.46
C SER A 200 -14.97 -3.81 -1.17
N SER A 201 -14.29 -4.25 -0.11
CA SER A 201 -14.37 -3.61 1.21
C SER A 201 -13.84 -2.17 1.18
N ASN A 202 -14.51 -1.26 1.89
CA ASN A 202 -13.98 0.10 2.07
C ASN A 202 -12.65 0.04 2.82
N GLN A 203 -11.77 1.01 2.60
CA GLN A 203 -10.52 1.12 3.34
C GLN A 203 -10.39 2.48 4.01
N TYR A 204 -9.75 2.51 5.17
CA TYR A 204 -9.60 3.70 6.00
C TYR A 204 -8.18 3.80 6.58
N ILE A 205 -7.59 4.98 6.60
CA ILE A 205 -6.33 5.24 7.31
C ILE A 205 -6.66 5.81 8.70
N TRP A 206 -6.03 5.26 9.72
CA TRP A 206 -6.13 5.70 11.11
C TRP A 206 -4.88 6.43 11.57
N PHE A 207 -5.07 7.45 12.40
CA PHE A 207 -3.98 8.19 13.05
C PHE A 207 -4.24 8.38 14.54
N GLU A 208 -3.26 8.02 15.34
CA GLU A 208 -3.30 8.08 16.80
C GLU A 208 -1.98 8.63 17.32
N ASN A 209 -2.04 9.60 18.23
CA ASN A 209 -0.84 10.11 18.89
C ASN A 209 -0.64 9.33 20.19
N HIS A 210 0.45 8.57 20.30
CA HIS A 210 0.79 7.87 21.54
C HIS A 210 1.94 8.58 22.24
N GLN A 211 1.80 8.79 23.55
CA GLN A 211 2.85 9.34 24.41
C GLN A 211 3.55 8.25 25.20
N ILE A 212 3.88 7.15 24.52
CA ILE A 212 4.56 5.95 25.06
C ILE A 212 5.69 6.35 26.01
N GLY A 213 5.61 5.85 27.25
CA GLY A 213 6.59 6.11 28.29
C GLY A 213 6.56 7.51 28.94
N LYS A 214 5.78 8.46 28.41
CA LYS A 214 5.58 9.82 28.97
C LYS A 214 4.23 9.98 29.67
N ASN A 215 3.20 9.21 29.29
CA ASN A 215 1.83 9.29 29.83
C ASN A 215 1.61 8.55 31.17
N GLN A 216 2.68 8.03 31.80
CA GLN A 216 2.64 7.24 33.04
C GLN A 216 1.89 5.89 32.91
N LEU A 217 1.52 5.46 31.70
CA LEU A 217 0.80 4.21 31.42
C LEU A 217 1.75 3.11 30.90
N ILE A 218 2.88 2.94 31.58
CA ILE A 218 4.02 2.10 31.13
C ILE A 218 3.73 0.60 31.04
N ASP A 219 2.60 0.13 31.56
CA ASP A 219 2.22 -1.28 31.57
C ASP A 219 1.30 -1.67 30.40
N ILE A 220 0.72 -0.69 29.67
CA ILE A 220 -0.29 -0.93 28.63
C ILE A 220 -0.02 -0.18 27.31
N ASP A 221 0.56 1.02 27.34
CA ASP A 221 0.91 1.80 26.15
C ASP A 221 2.40 1.61 25.82
N VAL A 222 2.77 0.36 25.55
CA VAL A 222 4.15 -0.09 25.22
C VAL A 222 4.12 -1.33 24.31
N PHE A 223 5.21 -1.58 23.58
CA PHE A 223 5.33 -2.80 22.77
C PHE A 223 5.34 -4.08 23.60
N GLN A 224 4.87 -5.17 22.99
CA GLN A 224 4.85 -6.48 23.62
C GLN A 224 6.25 -6.88 24.12
N TYR A 225 6.33 -7.46 25.32
CA TYR A 225 7.57 -7.92 25.97
C TYR A 225 8.57 -6.84 26.42
N SER A 226 8.34 -5.57 26.10
CA SER A 226 9.21 -4.45 26.55
C SER A 226 9.31 -4.28 28.07
N THR A 227 8.37 -4.85 28.83
CA THR A 227 8.37 -4.85 30.30
C THR A 227 8.75 -6.19 30.92
N PHE A 228 9.16 -7.17 30.11
CA PHE A 228 9.51 -8.50 30.60
C PHE A 228 10.86 -8.47 31.34
N PRO A 229 10.95 -8.97 32.59
CA PRO A 229 12.20 -8.97 33.34
C PRO A 229 13.31 -9.73 32.62
N GLY A 230 14.47 -9.08 32.44
CA GLY A 230 15.64 -9.66 31.78
C GLY A 230 15.66 -9.55 30.25
N LEU A 231 14.59 -9.05 29.62
CA LEU A 231 14.56 -8.77 28.19
C LEU A 231 14.77 -7.27 27.93
N THR A 232 15.97 -6.88 27.49
CA THR A 232 16.34 -5.47 27.28
C THR A 232 16.39 -5.05 25.80
N CYS A 233 16.28 -6.00 24.88
CA CYS A 233 16.38 -5.77 23.44
C CYS A 233 15.09 -5.22 22.82
N VAL A 234 13.93 -5.41 23.44
CA VAL A 234 12.66 -4.87 22.93
C VAL A 234 12.41 -3.48 23.54
N PRO A 235 12.34 -2.41 22.73
CA PRO A 235 12.11 -1.07 23.23
C PRO A 235 10.67 -0.92 23.72
N LYS A 236 10.41 0.11 24.53
CA LYS A 236 9.02 0.43 24.94
C LYS A 236 8.20 1.01 23.79
N GLY A 237 8.86 1.65 22.83
CA GLY A 237 8.28 2.49 21.79
C GLY A 237 8.61 3.96 22.02
N LYS A 238 8.27 4.80 21.03
CA LYS A 238 8.62 6.22 21.00
C LYS A 238 7.36 7.07 20.86
N PRO A 239 7.25 8.21 21.56
CA PRO A 239 6.13 9.13 21.38
C PRO A 239 6.03 9.65 19.94
N GLY A 240 4.83 9.63 19.37
CA GLY A 240 4.60 10.06 17.99
C GLY A 240 3.25 9.62 17.45
N ILE A 241 3.04 9.83 16.15
CA ILE A 241 1.85 9.36 15.45
C ILE A 241 2.08 7.91 15.00
N TYR A 242 1.15 7.03 15.36
CA TYR A 242 1.04 5.66 14.87
C TYR A 242 -0.15 5.58 13.91
N SER A 243 -0.01 4.75 12.86
CA SER A 243 -1.02 4.66 11.81
C SER A 243 -1.18 3.26 11.23
N TYR A 244 -2.37 2.98 10.71
CA TYR A 244 -2.70 1.71 10.08
C TYR A 244 -3.90 1.86 9.13
N VAL A 245 -4.02 0.93 8.18
CA VAL A 245 -5.19 0.76 7.32
C VAL A 245 -6.18 -0.18 7.99
N GLN A 246 -7.46 0.17 7.96
CA GLN A 246 -8.59 -0.73 8.21
C GLN A 246 -9.21 -1.11 6.87
N VAL A 247 -9.50 -2.40 6.67
CA VAL A 247 -10.30 -2.92 5.57
C VAL A 247 -11.65 -3.39 6.10
N GLY A 248 -12.74 -2.91 5.50
CA GLY A 248 -14.11 -3.36 5.74
C GLY A 248 -14.58 -3.26 7.19
N LYS A 249 -15.44 -4.20 7.60
CA LYS A 249 -16.05 -4.31 8.93
C LYS A 249 -16.79 -3.03 9.36
N ASP A 250 -17.50 -2.41 8.41
CA ASP A 250 -18.19 -1.13 8.60
C ASP A 250 -19.49 -1.22 9.41
N ILE A 251 -20.08 -2.43 9.52
CA ILE A 251 -21.38 -2.65 10.16
C ILE A 251 -21.16 -2.79 11.67
N LEU A 252 -21.61 -1.78 12.43
CA LEU A 252 -21.51 -1.77 13.89
C LEU A 252 -22.70 -2.43 14.58
N GLU A 253 -23.89 -2.27 13.99
CA GLU A 253 -25.16 -2.70 14.58
C GLU A 253 -26.02 -3.33 13.49
N SER A 254 -26.63 -4.46 13.80
CA SER A 254 -27.53 -5.21 12.93
C SER A 254 -28.33 -6.21 13.76
N THR A 255 -29.50 -6.59 13.28
CA THR A 255 -30.21 -7.77 13.80
C THR A 255 -29.59 -9.08 13.31
N ASN A 256 -28.71 -9.03 12.29
CA ASN A 256 -27.98 -10.18 11.79
C ASN A 256 -26.57 -10.24 12.37
N TYR A 257 -26.33 -11.24 13.23
CA TYR A 257 -25.04 -11.48 13.89
C TYR A 257 -23.86 -11.56 12.91
N THR A 258 -24.03 -12.20 11.76
CA THR A 258 -22.94 -12.43 10.80
C THR A 258 -22.52 -11.17 10.05
N LEU A 259 -23.35 -10.12 10.05
CA LEU A 259 -22.98 -8.82 9.49
C LEU A 259 -22.13 -7.99 10.46
N ILE A 260 -22.33 -8.15 11.78
CA ILE A 260 -21.53 -7.48 12.81
C ILE A 260 -20.19 -8.22 12.99
N TYR A 261 -20.23 -9.55 13.05
CA TYR A 261 -19.08 -10.41 13.28
C TYR A 261 -18.83 -11.31 12.05
N PRO A 262 -18.40 -10.72 10.91
CA PRO A 262 -18.18 -11.48 9.70
C PRO A 262 -17.08 -12.52 9.90
N GLY A 263 -17.37 -13.77 9.54
CA GLY A 263 -16.41 -14.88 9.59
C GLY A 263 -15.33 -14.83 8.50
N ASN A 264 -15.47 -13.88 7.58
CA ASN A 264 -14.72 -13.84 6.33
C ASN A 264 -13.82 -12.60 6.17
N GLU A 265 -13.50 -11.92 7.26
CA GLU A 265 -12.67 -10.70 7.23
C GLU A 265 -11.83 -10.59 8.50
N THR A 266 -11.05 -11.64 8.80
CA THR A 266 -10.04 -11.62 9.88
C THR A 266 -8.79 -10.83 9.48
N ASP A 267 -8.07 -10.36 10.49
CA ASP A 267 -6.87 -9.51 10.41
C ASP A 267 -7.00 -8.41 9.38
N ASN A 268 -8.05 -7.61 9.56
CA ASN A 268 -8.46 -6.58 8.63
C ASN A 268 -7.75 -5.24 8.86
N LEU A 269 -6.87 -5.14 9.84
CA LEU A 269 -5.99 -3.99 10.02
C LEU A 269 -4.61 -4.29 9.43
N ARG A 270 -3.91 -3.27 8.92
CA ARG A 270 -2.53 -3.36 8.43
C ARG A 270 -1.69 -2.14 8.78
N MET A 271 -0.54 -2.32 9.41
CA MET A 271 0.27 -1.22 9.92
C MET A 271 0.86 -0.36 8.79
N ILE A 272 0.90 0.95 9.02
CA ILE A 272 1.62 1.93 8.21
C ILE A 272 2.75 2.46 9.08
N ASN A 273 3.98 2.07 8.76
CA ASN A 273 5.20 2.43 9.50
C ASN A 273 5.84 3.70 8.90
N ALA A 274 6.35 4.59 9.75
CA ALA A 274 7.11 5.79 9.35
C ALA A 274 8.40 5.52 8.59
N GLU A 275 8.96 4.32 8.69
CA GLU A 275 10.11 3.89 7.89
C GLU A 275 9.78 3.70 6.42
N GLY A 276 8.51 3.44 6.10
CA GLY A 276 8.05 3.13 4.75
C GLY A 276 8.13 1.64 4.39
N ASN A 277 7.81 1.37 3.13
CA ASN A 277 7.73 0.05 2.52
C ASN A 277 8.93 -0.19 1.60
N TYR A 278 9.51 -1.39 1.64
CA TYR A 278 10.72 -1.75 0.90
C TYR A 278 10.63 -3.12 0.22
N ASN A 279 11.43 -3.28 -0.83
CA ASN A 279 11.86 -4.58 -1.31
C ASN A 279 12.92 -5.14 -0.35
N MET A 280 12.66 -6.32 0.21
CA MET A 280 13.49 -6.92 1.25
C MET A 280 14.02 -8.29 0.83
N THR A 281 15.23 -8.61 1.26
CA THR A 281 15.87 -9.90 1.00
C THR A 281 16.40 -10.50 2.30
N TYR A 282 16.40 -11.83 2.37
CA TYR A 282 16.96 -12.55 3.52
C TYR A 282 18.46 -12.25 3.65
N ASN A 283 18.91 -11.84 4.84
CA ASN A 283 20.30 -11.50 5.13
C ASN A 283 20.95 -12.43 6.17
N GLY A 284 20.37 -13.61 6.41
CA GLY A 284 20.89 -14.55 7.40
C GLY A 284 20.16 -14.45 8.74
N VAL A 285 20.88 -14.83 9.79
CA VAL A 285 20.41 -14.79 11.17
C VAL A 285 21.29 -13.83 11.95
N TYR A 286 20.69 -12.89 12.66
CA TYR A 286 21.39 -11.95 13.54
C TYR A 286 20.66 -11.88 14.88
N ASN A 287 21.35 -12.18 15.99
CA ASN A 287 20.70 -12.39 17.29
C ASN A 287 21.51 -11.92 18.50
N ASP A 288 21.29 -10.67 18.91
CA ASP A 288 21.71 -10.12 20.22
C ASP A 288 20.54 -10.03 21.23
N CYS A 289 19.34 -10.52 20.88
CA CYS A 289 18.16 -10.44 21.74
C CYS A 289 17.96 -11.76 22.50
N ALA A 290 18.65 -11.89 23.63
CA ALA A 290 18.73 -13.14 24.40
C ALA A 290 17.34 -13.71 24.77
N GLY A 291 17.15 -15.01 24.53
CA GLY A 291 16.01 -15.79 25.04
C GLY A 291 15.02 -16.36 24.02
N TRP A 292 15.15 -16.05 22.72
CA TRP A 292 14.11 -16.35 21.73
C TRP A 292 14.56 -17.19 20.51
N GLY A 293 15.76 -17.76 20.52
CA GLY A 293 16.28 -18.58 19.40
C GLY A 293 16.77 -17.76 18.20
N GLU A 294 17.06 -18.43 17.08
CA GLU A 294 17.56 -17.82 15.84
C GLU A 294 16.54 -16.86 15.23
N ARG A 295 16.98 -15.64 14.89
CA ARG A 295 16.16 -14.56 14.36
C ARG A 295 16.63 -14.15 12.98
N VAL A 296 15.71 -14.18 12.03
CA VAL A 296 15.95 -13.83 10.63
C VAL A 296 16.21 -12.32 10.53
N GLU A 297 17.31 -11.98 9.87
CA GLU A 297 17.61 -10.61 9.47
C GLU A 297 17.17 -10.37 8.02
N PHE A 298 16.59 -9.21 7.76
CA PHE A 298 16.28 -8.76 6.40
C PHE A 298 17.08 -7.52 6.01
N LEU A 299 17.58 -7.52 4.78
CA LEU A 299 18.22 -6.38 4.14
C LEU A 299 17.16 -5.51 3.44
N TYR A 300 17.17 -4.21 3.74
CA TYR A 300 16.37 -3.20 3.06
C TYR A 300 17.10 -2.79 1.78
N ASN A 301 16.59 -3.18 0.61
CA ASN A 301 17.25 -2.94 -0.68
C ASN A 301 16.83 -1.59 -1.26
N ASP A 302 15.56 -1.48 -1.65
CA ASP A 302 15.02 -0.33 -2.36
C ASP A 302 13.62 0.01 -1.84
N GLU A 303 13.28 1.30 -1.85
CA GLU A 303 11.93 1.73 -1.55
C GLU A 303 10.92 1.17 -2.56
N ASN A 304 9.82 0.63 -2.06
CA ASN A 304 8.67 0.21 -2.86
C ASN A 304 7.41 0.71 -2.15
N ALA A 305 7.18 2.02 -2.23
CA ALA A 305 6.26 2.73 -1.35
C ALA A 305 4.82 2.20 -1.37
N ILE A 306 4.39 1.65 -2.51
CA ILE A 306 3.01 1.20 -2.75
C ILE A 306 2.82 -0.33 -2.71
N SER A 307 3.88 -1.14 -2.77
CA SER A 307 3.78 -2.61 -2.75
C SER A 307 4.79 -3.32 -1.85
N GLY A 308 5.75 -2.61 -1.26
CA GLY A 308 6.80 -3.18 -0.42
C GLY A 308 6.25 -3.75 0.89
N ASN A 309 7.13 -4.44 1.61
CA ASN A 309 6.85 -4.86 2.98
C ASN A 309 7.32 -3.78 3.96
N ASN A 310 6.76 -3.80 5.16
CA ASN A 310 7.35 -3.19 6.33
C ASN A 310 7.69 -4.26 7.36
N ASP A 311 8.44 -3.89 8.39
CA ASP A 311 8.95 -4.79 9.40
C ASP A 311 7.91 -5.51 10.25
N GLN A 312 6.71 -4.93 10.41
CA GLN A 312 5.60 -5.56 11.14
C GLN A 312 4.81 -6.58 10.31
N THR A 313 5.11 -6.71 9.02
CA THR A 313 4.49 -7.69 8.13
C THR A 313 5.38 -8.92 7.90
N GLU A 314 4.76 -10.09 7.69
CA GLU A 314 5.49 -11.27 7.22
C GLU A 314 6.18 -10.99 5.88
N VAL A 315 7.46 -11.35 5.79
CA VAL A 315 8.23 -11.22 4.55
C VAL A 315 8.26 -12.58 3.87
N PHE A 316 7.59 -12.67 2.73
CA PHE A 316 7.56 -13.87 1.90
C PHE A 316 8.77 -13.95 0.98
N ASN A 317 9.32 -15.15 0.81
CA ASN A 317 10.34 -15.43 -0.18
C ASN A 317 9.72 -15.49 -1.57
N TYR A 318 9.99 -14.46 -2.38
CA TYR A 318 9.49 -14.37 -3.74
C TYR A 318 10.21 -15.32 -4.72
N ASN A 319 11.40 -15.79 -4.37
CA ASN A 319 12.26 -16.61 -5.21
C ASN A 319 12.33 -18.07 -4.72
N ILE A 320 11.17 -18.72 -4.66
CA ILE A 320 11.07 -20.16 -4.40
C ILE A 320 10.81 -20.93 -5.71
N ASN A 321 11.27 -22.17 -5.79
CA ASN A 321 11.08 -23.02 -6.97
C ASN A 321 9.63 -23.51 -7.15
N ASN A 322 8.81 -23.46 -6.10
CA ASN A 322 7.42 -23.90 -6.17
C ASN A 322 6.55 -22.88 -6.93
N SER A 323 5.48 -23.35 -7.57
CA SER A 323 4.47 -22.49 -8.20
C SER A 323 3.47 -21.90 -7.22
N THR A 324 3.47 -22.36 -5.97
CA THR A 324 2.52 -21.99 -4.91
C THR A 324 3.25 -21.79 -3.59
N LEU A 325 2.86 -20.76 -2.83
CA LEU A 325 3.25 -20.59 -1.42
C LEU A 325 2.55 -21.66 -0.59
N GLN A 326 3.30 -22.52 0.12
CA GLN A 326 2.72 -23.67 0.82
C GLN A 326 3.53 -24.22 2.01
N LYS A 327 4.61 -23.55 2.41
CA LYS A 327 5.46 -23.99 3.51
C LYS A 327 5.68 -22.86 4.51
N PHE A 328 5.86 -23.21 5.78
CA PHE A 328 6.30 -22.25 6.80
C PHE A 328 7.69 -21.67 6.49
N SER A 329 8.49 -22.34 5.67
CA SER A 329 9.78 -21.83 5.18
C SER A 329 9.66 -20.78 4.07
N ASP A 330 8.47 -20.57 3.52
CA ASP A 330 8.26 -19.63 2.40
C ASP A 330 8.11 -18.18 2.89
N PHE A 331 8.04 -17.95 4.20
CA PHE A 331 8.00 -16.61 4.81
C PHE A 331 8.70 -16.60 6.17
N SER A 332 8.96 -15.40 6.70
CA SER A 332 9.45 -15.23 8.07
C SER A 332 9.02 -13.88 8.66
N TYR A 333 8.90 -13.84 9.98
CA TYR A 333 8.81 -12.58 10.71
C TYR A 333 10.18 -11.91 10.78
N MET A 334 10.19 -10.59 10.79
CA MET A 334 11.42 -9.82 10.90
C MET A 334 11.96 -9.82 12.33
N GLY A 335 12.99 -10.62 12.57
CA GLY A 335 13.70 -10.66 13.85
C GLY A 335 14.63 -9.46 14.05
N SER A 336 15.29 -9.05 12.97
CA SER A 336 16.19 -7.90 12.89
C SER A 336 16.22 -7.35 11.45
N LYS A 337 16.73 -6.12 11.28
CA LYS A 337 16.88 -5.48 9.97
C LYS A 337 18.25 -4.85 9.80
N PHE A 338 18.79 -4.96 8.59
CA PHE A 338 19.94 -4.19 8.14
C PHE A 338 19.49 -3.10 7.18
N LYS A 339 19.73 -1.84 7.56
CA LYS A 339 19.28 -0.66 6.83
C LYS A 339 20.33 0.45 6.98
N ASP A 340 20.68 1.09 5.87
CA ASP A 340 21.63 2.21 5.83
C ASP A 340 22.98 1.91 6.52
N GLY A 341 23.50 0.70 6.31
CA GLY A 341 24.77 0.26 6.89
C GLY A 341 24.71 -0.11 8.37
N SER A 342 23.52 -0.13 8.98
CA SER A 342 23.32 -0.35 10.42
C SER A 342 22.40 -1.53 10.70
N HIS A 343 22.73 -2.30 11.74
CA HIS A 343 21.89 -3.38 12.26
C HIS A 343 20.91 -2.84 13.30
N TYR A 344 19.64 -3.19 13.15
CA TYR A 344 18.57 -2.90 14.10
C TYR A 344 17.99 -4.23 14.59
N ASN A 345 18.37 -4.61 15.81
CA ASN A 345 17.99 -5.87 16.42
C ASN A 345 17.12 -5.65 17.66
N ARG A 346 15.90 -5.17 17.42
CA ARG A 346 14.94 -4.77 18.44
C ARG A 346 13.58 -5.48 18.34
N PHE A 347 13.59 -6.60 17.64
CA PHE A 347 12.41 -7.34 17.21
C PHE A 347 11.38 -6.51 16.42
N PRO A 348 11.77 -5.97 15.26
CA PRO A 348 10.94 -5.03 14.51
C PRO A 348 9.53 -5.56 14.17
N SER A 349 9.34 -6.88 14.07
CA SER A 349 8.01 -7.45 13.82
C SER A 349 6.96 -7.04 14.84
N ILE A 350 7.30 -6.90 16.12
CA ILE A 350 6.36 -6.46 17.18
C ILE A 350 6.41 -4.95 17.45
N GLY A 351 7.16 -4.23 16.60
CA GLY A 351 7.35 -2.80 16.63
C GLY A 351 8.65 -2.32 17.28
N ASP A 352 9.15 -1.19 16.80
CA ASP A 352 10.32 -0.50 17.34
C ASP A 352 10.21 1.04 17.33
N GLU A 353 11.29 1.73 17.69
CA GLU A 353 11.28 3.20 17.88
C GLU A 353 11.18 3.99 16.56
N LEU A 354 11.32 3.32 15.41
CA LEU A 354 11.24 3.90 14.08
C LEU A 354 9.82 3.87 13.51
N ASP A 355 8.91 3.10 14.12
CA ASP A 355 7.53 2.94 13.65
C ASP A 355 6.71 4.22 13.65
N CYS A 356 7.00 5.12 14.60
CA CYS A 356 6.22 6.32 14.83
C CYS A 356 6.64 7.46 13.90
N PHE A 357 5.65 8.15 13.33
CA PHE A 357 5.89 9.41 12.63
C PHE A 357 6.19 10.50 13.66
N ASN A 358 7.39 11.05 13.59
CA ASN A 358 7.88 12.14 14.44
C ASN A 358 8.41 13.30 13.57
N ASP A 359 8.75 14.42 14.21
CA ASP A 359 9.56 15.52 13.64
C ASP A 359 9.19 15.99 12.20
N SER A 360 7.93 16.41 12.00
CA SER A 360 7.42 16.96 10.73
C SER A 360 7.43 15.95 9.56
N SER A 361 6.59 14.93 9.66
CA SER A 361 6.40 13.90 8.63
C SER A 361 5.32 14.28 7.61
N THR A 362 5.41 13.75 6.38
CA THR A 362 4.37 13.92 5.36
C THR A 362 4.05 12.59 4.68
N MET A 363 2.77 12.26 4.56
CA MET A 363 2.28 11.23 3.66
C MET A 363 1.52 11.86 2.48
N ASN A 364 1.99 11.63 1.26
CA ASN A 364 1.36 12.05 0.01
C ASN A 364 1.73 11.09 -1.13
N ILE A 365 1.26 11.35 -2.34
CA ILE A 365 1.51 10.50 -3.50
C ILE A 365 3.01 10.28 -3.83
N SER A 366 3.89 11.19 -3.39
CA SER A 366 5.35 11.04 -3.52
C SER A 366 6.01 10.27 -2.39
N SER A 367 5.42 10.21 -1.20
CA SER A 367 6.14 9.77 0.01
C SER A 367 6.24 8.24 0.13
N ASN A 368 7.13 7.78 1.00
CA ASN A 368 7.15 6.41 1.49
C ASN A 368 6.93 6.43 3.02
N PRO A 369 5.81 5.90 3.53
CA PRO A 369 4.72 5.24 2.81
C PRO A 369 3.80 6.23 2.06
N THR A 370 3.10 5.73 1.04
CA THR A 370 2.12 6.50 0.25
C THR A 370 0.70 6.25 0.81
N PRO A 371 -0.16 7.28 1.01
CA PRO A 371 -1.48 7.12 1.61
C PRO A 371 -2.54 6.64 0.61
N ILE A 372 -2.37 5.42 0.09
CA ILE A 372 -3.28 4.76 -0.85
C ILE A 372 -3.91 3.50 -0.23
N ASN A 373 -4.83 2.86 -0.95
CA ASN A 373 -5.41 1.61 -0.52
C ASN A 373 -4.40 0.46 -0.57
N MET A 374 -4.56 -0.51 0.32
CA MET A 374 -3.78 -1.74 0.33
C MET A 374 -4.42 -2.79 -0.57
N VAL A 375 -3.57 -3.61 -1.20
CA VAL A 375 -4.04 -4.80 -1.91
C VAL A 375 -4.46 -5.86 -0.90
N THR A 376 -5.63 -6.45 -1.10
CA THR A 376 -6.16 -7.55 -0.28
C THR A 376 -6.14 -8.86 -1.07
N TYR A 377 -6.13 -9.97 -0.35
CA TYR A 377 -6.22 -11.30 -0.92
C TYR A 377 -6.95 -12.19 0.10
N TYR A 378 -8.27 -12.25 -0.03
CA TYR A 378 -9.09 -13.00 0.90
C TYR A 378 -8.73 -14.49 0.82
N SER A 379 -8.17 -15.02 1.90
CA SER A 379 -7.65 -16.39 1.91
C SER A 379 -7.75 -17.06 3.27
N LYS A 380 -7.96 -18.37 3.23
CA LYS A 380 -7.99 -19.22 4.41
C LYS A 380 -6.73 -20.08 4.46
N TYR A 381 -6.22 -20.30 5.67
CA TYR A 381 -5.01 -21.09 5.89
C TYR A 381 -5.32 -22.36 6.66
N TYR A 382 -4.82 -23.48 6.15
CA TYR A 382 -4.90 -24.77 6.82
C TYR A 382 -3.49 -25.24 7.15
N LYS A 383 -3.36 -25.89 8.31
CA LYS A 383 -2.11 -26.49 8.76
C LYS A 383 -2.23 -28.02 8.70
N PRO A 384 -1.99 -28.66 7.54
CA PRO A 384 -2.11 -30.12 7.41
C PRO A 384 -0.99 -30.87 8.15
N THR A 385 0.18 -30.24 8.33
CA THR A 385 1.34 -30.82 9.04
C THR A 385 2.06 -29.75 9.85
N SER A 386 3.10 -30.12 10.60
CA SER A 386 3.93 -29.16 11.34
C SER A 386 4.76 -28.24 10.42
N THR A 387 4.96 -28.59 9.16
CA THR A 387 5.87 -27.90 8.22
C THR A 387 5.18 -27.25 7.02
N SER A 388 3.92 -27.59 6.78
CA SER A 388 3.18 -27.14 5.59
C SER A 388 2.00 -26.26 5.96
N VAL A 389 1.70 -25.30 5.08
CA VAL A 389 0.50 -24.47 5.12
C VAL A 389 -0.20 -24.62 3.77
N TYR A 390 -1.51 -24.82 3.78
CA TYR A 390 -2.31 -24.77 2.56
C TYR A 390 -3.13 -23.48 2.55
N TYR A 391 -3.10 -22.78 1.42
CA TYR A 391 -3.82 -21.54 1.20
C TYR A 391 -5.00 -21.81 0.25
N GLU A 392 -6.19 -21.39 0.66
CA GLU A 392 -7.39 -21.42 -0.17
C GLU A 392 -7.85 -19.99 -0.44
N LYS A 393 -7.92 -19.58 -1.72
CA LYS A 393 -8.48 -18.28 -2.09
C LYS A 393 -10.00 -18.34 -1.94
N LEU A 394 -10.59 -17.39 -1.20
CA LEU A 394 -12.03 -17.31 -0.95
C LEU A 394 -12.48 -15.84 -1.05
N ASP A 395 -13.77 -15.59 -1.27
CA ASP A 395 -14.37 -14.25 -1.30
C ASP A 395 -13.62 -13.22 -2.17
N ASP A 396 -13.17 -13.65 -3.35
CA ASP A 396 -12.35 -12.84 -4.25
C ASP A 396 -13.07 -11.60 -4.81
N ASN A 397 -14.40 -11.58 -4.79
CA ASN A 397 -15.20 -10.41 -5.11
C ASN A 397 -15.01 -9.23 -4.14
N ARG A 398 -14.50 -9.50 -2.92
CA ARG A 398 -14.12 -8.48 -1.95
C ARG A 398 -12.70 -7.97 -2.14
N ASP A 399 -11.89 -8.67 -2.94
CA ASP A 399 -10.51 -8.28 -3.16
C ASP A 399 -10.43 -6.83 -3.68
N THR A 400 -9.46 -6.09 -3.16
CA THR A 400 -8.93 -4.88 -3.79
C THR A 400 -7.59 -5.25 -4.40
N ARG A 401 -7.51 -5.28 -5.73
CA ARG A 401 -6.32 -5.70 -6.49
C ARG A 401 -5.61 -4.53 -7.16
N LYS A 402 -6.30 -3.40 -7.34
CA LYS A 402 -5.76 -2.16 -7.87
C LYS A 402 -5.27 -1.24 -6.75
N LYS A 403 -4.34 -0.35 -7.09
CA LYS A 403 -3.81 0.71 -6.23
C LYS A 403 -4.24 2.05 -6.80
N TYR A 404 -5.12 2.74 -6.11
CA TYR A 404 -5.69 4.00 -6.58
C TYR A 404 -4.86 5.17 -6.09
N LEU A 405 -4.28 5.90 -7.04
CA LEU A 405 -3.62 7.16 -6.77
C LEU A 405 -4.65 8.22 -6.37
N THR A 406 -4.32 9.04 -5.37
CA THR A 406 -5.18 10.14 -4.90
C THR A 406 -4.34 11.38 -4.61
N GLY A 407 -4.97 12.56 -4.59
CA GLY A 407 -4.34 13.81 -4.16
C GLY A 407 -4.23 13.97 -2.64
N LEU A 408 -4.41 12.89 -1.87
CA LEU A 408 -4.37 12.94 -0.40
C LEU A 408 -2.97 13.31 0.08
N ASN A 409 -2.87 14.42 0.81
CA ASN A 409 -1.69 14.80 1.57
C ASN A 409 -2.05 14.98 3.04
N ILE A 410 -1.24 14.37 3.89
CA ILE A 410 -1.33 14.41 5.34
C ILE A 410 0.03 14.85 5.87
N THR A 411 0.09 16.05 6.44
CA THR A 411 1.30 16.56 7.09
C THR A 411 1.14 16.49 8.61
N MET A 412 2.12 15.90 9.29
CA MET A 412 2.11 15.64 10.73
C MET A 412 3.20 16.45 11.41
N THR A 413 2.84 17.46 12.20
CA THR A 413 3.79 18.36 12.86
C THR A 413 3.56 18.42 14.36
N LYS A 414 4.63 18.49 15.15
CA LYS A 414 4.50 18.77 16.58
C LYS A 414 4.04 20.23 16.76
N SER A 415 2.92 20.41 17.43
CA SER A 415 2.26 21.71 17.62
C SER A 415 2.39 22.28 19.03
N GLY A 416 2.77 21.45 20.00
CA GLY A 416 2.95 21.84 21.39
C GLY A 416 3.08 20.62 22.31
N SER A 417 2.86 20.84 23.60
CA SER A 417 2.83 19.80 24.62
C SER A 417 1.89 20.19 25.76
N ASN A 418 1.37 19.19 26.47
CA ASN A 418 0.66 19.33 27.73
C ASN A 418 1.30 18.42 28.81
N GLN A 419 0.69 18.34 29.99
CA GLN A 419 1.19 17.52 31.10
C GLN A 419 1.29 16.01 30.82
N PHE A 420 0.64 15.53 29.76
CA PHE A 420 0.64 14.13 29.33
C PHE A 420 1.50 13.88 28.08
N GLY A 421 2.14 14.91 27.53
CA GLY A 421 3.09 14.78 26.43
C GLY A 421 2.84 15.73 25.26
N ASP A 422 3.40 15.37 24.11
CA ASP A 422 3.39 16.17 22.89
C ASP A 422 2.02 16.13 22.20
N ILE A 423 1.65 17.24 21.54
CA ILE A 423 0.41 17.38 20.74
C ILE A 423 0.80 17.53 19.27
N PHE A 424 0.24 16.68 18.42
CA PHE A 424 0.51 16.69 16.99
C PHE A 424 -0.64 17.34 16.22
N LYS A 425 -0.29 18.20 15.26
CA LYS A 425 -1.21 18.77 14.28
C LYS A 425 -1.11 17.97 12.99
N LEU A 426 -2.26 17.51 12.50
CA LEU A 426 -2.44 16.84 11.22
C LEU A 426 -3.15 17.80 10.26
N ASP A 427 -2.45 18.24 9.22
CA ASP A 427 -3.02 19.00 8.11
C ASP A 427 -3.37 18.04 6.97
N VAL A 428 -4.67 17.95 6.63
CA VAL A 428 -5.21 17.05 5.60
C VAL A 428 -5.73 17.87 4.42
N ARG A 429 -5.35 17.50 3.20
CA ARG A 429 -5.85 18.05 1.92
C ARG A 429 -5.95 16.95 0.84
N TRP A 430 -6.70 17.21 -0.23
CA TRP A 430 -7.01 16.23 -1.29
C TRP A 430 -6.54 16.64 -2.69
N ASP A 431 -5.77 17.71 -2.79
CA ASP A 431 -5.37 18.35 -4.04
C ASP A 431 -3.85 18.34 -4.29
N ASP A 432 -3.11 17.40 -3.68
CA ASP A 432 -1.67 17.23 -3.90
C ASP A 432 -1.35 16.07 -4.84
N TYR A 433 -1.28 16.38 -6.14
CA TYR A 433 -1.06 15.40 -7.22
C TYR A 433 0.39 15.34 -7.70
N ASP A 434 1.31 15.99 -7.00
CA ASP A 434 2.67 16.21 -7.48
C ASP A 434 3.63 15.11 -7.02
N ILE A 435 4.36 14.52 -7.97
CA ILE A 435 5.52 13.66 -7.74
C ILE A 435 6.78 14.53 -7.65
N LYS A 436 7.27 14.69 -6.41
CA LYS A 436 8.33 15.65 -6.03
C LYS A 436 9.72 15.03 -5.94
N ARG A 437 9.81 13.71 -6.11
CA ARG A 437 11.07 12.93 -6.04
C ARG A 437 11.01 11.76 -7.01
N ASP A 438 12.15 11.13 -7.23
CA ASP A 438 12.21 9.89 -8.01
C ASP A 438 11.55 8.75 -7.24
N ILE A 439 10.75 7.95 -7.94
CA ILE A 439 9.96 6.88 -7.34
C ILE A 439 9.95 5.63 -8.21
N ASN A 440 9.96 4.48 -7.53
CA ASN A 440 9.74 3.17 -8.14
C ASN A 440 8.37 2.67 -7.70
N TRP A 441 7.54 2.29 -8.68
CA TRP A 441 6.19 1.83 -8.46
C TRP A 441 5.95 0.48 -9.12
N THR A 442 5.22 -0.38 -8.43
CA THR A 442 4.99 -1.76 -8.85
C THR A 442 3.55 -2.21 -8.62
N GLY A 443 3.09 -3.20 -9.39
CA GLY A 443 1.75 -3.79 -9.35
C GLY A 443 0.70 -3.04 -10.20
N ASP A 444 -0.59 -3.27 -9.94
CA ASP A 444 -1.69 -2.69 -10.73
C ASP A 444 -2.10 -1.32 -10.17
N ILE A 445 -1.73 -0.25 -10.87
CA ILE A 445 -1.84 1.15 -10.46
C ILE A 445 -2.89 1.84 -11.33
N VAL A 446 -3.76 2.61 -10.70
CA VAL A 446 -4.85 3.30 -11.37
C VAL A 446 -4.87 4.78 -11.02
N LEU A 447 -4.87 5.61 -12.06
CA LEU A 447 -5.10 7.05 -11.98
C LEU A 447 -6.53 7.37 -12.38
N LYS A 448 -7.29 7.97 -11.45
CA LYS A 448 -8.66 8.46 -11.66
C LYS A 448 -8.77 9.98 -11.74
N GLU A 449 -7.76 10.68 -11.26
CA GLU A 449 -7.76 12.14 -11.09
C GLU A 449 -6.58 12.73 -11.85
N HIS A 450 -5.68 13.41 -11.15
CA HIS A 450 -4.53 14.06 -11.73
C HIS A 450 -3.23 13.44 -11.20
N LEU A 451 -2.20 13.47 -12.03
CA LEU A 451 -0.83 13.18 -11.64
C LEU A 451 0.09 14.17 -12.34
N ASN A 452 0.97 14.82 -11.58
CA ASN A 452 1.99 15.69 -12.13
C ASN A 452 3.37 15.14 -11.76
N LEU A 453 4.08 14.60 -12.74
CA LEU A 453 5.48 14.29 -12.54
C LEU A 453 6.30 15.57 -12.71
N LEU A 454 6.84 16.10 -11.61
CA LEU A 454 7.53 17.39 -11.62
C LEU A 454 8.85 17.34 -12.40
N SER A 455 9.39 18.53 -12.71
CA SER A 455 10.59 18.66 -13.53
C SER A 455 11.77 17.88 -12.96
N ASP A 456 12.52 17.28 -13.88
CA ASP A 456 13.72 16.50 -13.55
C ASP A 456 13.45 15.32 -12.59
N LYS A 457 12.20 14.87 -12.44
CA LYS A 457 11.81 13.70 -11.64
C LYS A 457 11.49 12.49 -12.50
N GLN A 458 11.62 11.31 -11.90
CA GLN A 458 11.45 10.04 -12.57
C GLN A 458 10.43 9.12 -11.89
N ILE A 459 9.64 8.43 -12.70
CA ILE A 459 8.87 7.25 -12.31
C ILE A 459 9.45 6.04 -13.05
N ILE A 460 9.83 5.00 -12.30
CA ILE A 460 10.10 3.67 -12.88
C ILE A 460 8.93 2.75 -12.54
N LEU A 461 8.41 2.09 -13.58
CA LEU A 461 7.50 0.96 -13.45
C LEU A 461 8.28 -0.32 -13.72
N GLU A 462 8.33 -1.19 -12.71
CA GLU A 462 9.09 -2.44 -12.74
C GLU A 462 8.32 -3.57 -12.06
N GLN A 463 8.83 -4.80 -12.13
CA GLN A 463 8.15 -5.97 -11.59
C GLN A 463 8.02 -5.90 -10.06
N ASN A 464 6.80 -6.10 -9.54
CA ASN A 464 6.61 -6.26 -8.11
C ASN A 464 7.21 -7.59 -7.64
N LEU A 465 8.16 -7.53 -6.71
CA LEU A 465 8.74 -8.72 -6.09
C LEU A 465 8.07 -9.07 -4.76
N THR A 466 7.26 -8.18 -4.17
CA THR A 466 6.51 -8.49 -2.94
C THR A 466 5.31 -9.38 -3.27
N PRO A 467 5.23 -10.61 -2.72
CA PRO A 467 4.10 -11.50 -2.95
C PRO A 467 2.76 -10.86 -2.55
N ASN A 468 1.80 -10.87 -3.48
CA ASN A 468 0.43 -10.39 -3.28
C ASN A 468 -0.64 -11.36 -3.81
N GLN A 469 -0.24 -12.56 -4.23
CA GLN A 469 -1.08 -13.72 -4.53
C GLN A 469 -0.32 -15.01 -4.16
N ILE A 470 -1.03 -16.12 -3.97
CA ILE A 470 -0.40 -17.39 -3.53
C ILE A 470 0.16 -18.24 -4.66
N TYR A 471 -0.24 -17.95 -5.90
CA TYR A 471 0.22 -18.64 -7.11
C TYR A 471 1.16 -17.75 -7.91
N LYS A 472 2.19 -18.33 -8.52
CA LYS A 472 3.01 -17.60 -9.49
C LYS A 472 2.15 -17.17 -10.68
N ASP A 473 2.31 -15.91 -11.06
CA ASP A 473 1.76 -15.39 -12.30
C ASP A 473 2.50 -16.02 -13.50
N SER A 474 1.75 -16.42 -14.52
CA SER A 474 2.32 -17.11 -15.69
C SER A 474 3.19 -16.21 -16.57
N VAL A 475 3.06 -14.87 -16.45
CA VAL A 475 3.80 -13.90 -17.26
C VAL A 475 5.05 -13.41 -16.52
N SER A 476 4.90 -13.03 -15.25
CA SER A 476 6.00 -12.54 -14.42
C SER A 476 6.85 -13.67 -13.83
N ASN A 477 6.27 -14.86 -13.61
CA ASN A 477 6.85 -15.97 -12.85
C ASN A 477 7.10 -15.65 -11.36
N PHE A 478 6.45 -14.61 -10.83
CA PHE A 478 6.49 -14.23 -9.41
C PHE A 478 5.10 -14.37 -8.76
N PHE A 479 5.05 -14.32 -7.43
CA PHE A 479 3.81 -14.27 -6.65
C PHE A 479 3.13 -12.89 -6.68
N ALA A 480 3.30 -12.17 -7.79
CA ALA A 480 2.67 -10.91 -8.11
C ALA A 480 2.59 -10.79 -9.63
N LYS A 481 1.49 -10.22 -10.13
CA LYS A 481 1.34 -9.91 -11.54
C LYS A 481 2.36 -8.86 -11.99
N THR A 482 2.53 -8.72 -13.31
CA THR A 482 3.30 -7.61 -13.89
C THR A 482 2.66 -6.27 -13.55
N THR A 483 3.45 -5.20 -13.69
CA THR A 483 3.03 -3.85 -13.31
C THR A 483 2.21 -3.20 -14.43
N PHE A 484 1.05 -2.67 -14.06
CA PHE A 484 0.18 -1.92 -14.95
C PHE A 484 -0.01 -0.53 -14.36
N PHE A 485 0.09 0.50 -15.20
CA PHE A 485 -0.34 1.84 -14.86
C PHE A 485 -1.43 2.28 -15.83
N THR A 486 -2.65 2.37 -15.31
CA THR A 486 -3.84 2.70 -16.09
C THR A 486 -4.32 4.11 -15.78
N CYS A 487 -4.31 4.99 -16.78
CA CYS A 487 -5.03 6.26 -16.75
C CYS A 487 -6.48 6.00 -17.16
N GLU A 488 -7.42 6.12 -16.23
CA GLU A 488 -8.85 5.96 -16.50
C GLU A 488 -9.44 7.17 -17.23
N SER A 489 -10.65 7.02 -17.77
CA SER A 489 -11.36 8.10 -18.47
C SER A 489 -11.46 9.36 -17.60
N ASN A 490 -11.20 10.53 -18.20
CA ASN A 490 -11.15 11.85 -17.55
C ASN A 490 -10.02 12.04 -16.52
N SER A 491 -9.07 11.10 -16.42
CA SER A 491 -7.84 11.35 -15.68
C SER A 491 -6.84 12.17 -16.50
N ALA A 492 -5.92 12.86 -15.82
CA ALA A 492 -4.87 13.64 -16.48
C ALA A 492 -3.49 13.34 -15.88
N PHE A 493 -2.55 12.92 -16.71
CA PHE A 493 -1.16 12.73 -16.35
C PHE A 493 -0.27 13.73 -17.10
N ASN A 494 0.39 14.61 -16.35
CA ASN A 494 1.30 15.62 -16.87
C ASN A 494 2.74 15.30 -16.48
N MET A 495 3.60 15.11 -17.47
CA MET A 495 5.05 15.04 -17.33
C MET A 495 5.64 16.42 -17.56
N LYS A 496 6.14 17.06 -16.50
CA LYS A 496 6.78 18.38 -16.53
C LYS A 496 8.15 18.33 -17.23
N PRO A 497 8.77 19.48 -17.54
CA PRO A 497 9.98 19.50 -18.35
C PRO A 497 11.09 18.60 -17.81
N ASN A 498 11.77 17.89 -18.70
CA ASN A 498 12.87 16.94 -18.40
C ASN A 498 12.50 15.75 -17.49
N SER A 499 11.22 15.57 -17.15
CA SER A 499 10.79 14.41 -16.36
C SER A 499 10.81 13.10 -17.15
N LYS A 500 10.87 11.96 -16.45
CA LYS A 500 11.07 10.65 -17.05
C LYS A 500 10.07 9.61 -16.55
N LEU A 501 9.48 8.86 -17.47
CA LEU A 501 8.71 7.65 -17.17
C LEU A 501 9.37 6.47 -17.88
N ILE A 502 9.69 5.43 -17.13
CA ILE A 502 10.39 4.26 -17.66
C ILE A 502 9.59 3.00 -17.36
N LEU A 503 9.27 2.22 -18.41
CA LEU A 503 8.57 0.93 -18.31
C LEU A 503 9.55 -0.22 -18.48
N LYS A 504 9.77 -1.02 -17.45
CA LYS A 504 10.68 -2.18 -17.43
C LYS A 504 9.97 -3.47 -17.06
N ASP A 505 10.64 -4.60 -17.24
CA ASP A 505 10.20 -5.91 -16.75
C ASP A 505 8.74 -6.27 -17.11
N LYS A 506 8.39 -6.06 -18.38
CA LYS A 506 7.03 -6.31 -18.90
C LYS A 506 5.96 -5.42 -18.25
N SER A 507 6.31 -4.21 -17.83
CA SER A 507 5.36 -3.21 -17.34
C SER A 507 4.56 -2.58 -18.47
N SER A 508 3.35 -2.11 -18.16
CA SER A 508 2.46 -1.49 -19.14
C SER A 508 1.92 -0.13 -18.69
N LEU A 509 1.90 0.83 -19.60
CA LEU A 509 1.16 2.09 -19.46
C LEU A 509 -0.06 2.04 -20.39
N ILE A 510 -1.26 2.20 -19.83
CA ILE A 510 -2.53 2.18 -20.55
C ILE A 510 -3.22 3.53 -20.39
N ILE A 511 -3.56 4.16 -21.51
CA ILE A 511 -4.24 5.46 -21.54
C ILE A 511 -5.62 5.25 -22.16
N ASN A 512 -6.65 5.28 -21.32
CA ASN A 512 -8.02 5.01 -21.75
C ASN A 512 -8.65 6.20 -22.48
N SER A 513 -9.80 5.92 -23.11
CA SER A 513 -10.61 6.93 -23.78
C SER A 513 -10.89 8.14 -22.87
N ASN A 514 -10.75 9.36 -23.41
CA ASN A 514 -10.89 10.64 -22.71
C ASN A 514 -9.90 10.88 -21.54
N ALA A 515 -8.86 10.06 -21.38
CA ALA A 515 -7.75 10.41 -20.51
C ALA A 515 -6.79 11.37 -21.24
N ASP A 516 -6.23 12.33 -20.51
CA ASP A 516 -5.24 13.28 -21.00
C ASP A 516 -3.84 12.88 -20.55
N PHE A 517 -2.92 12.74 -21.48
CA PHE A 517 -1.50 12.52 -21.19
C PHE A 517 -0.67 13.58 -21.91
N THR A 518 0.01 14.44 -21.13
CA THR A 518 0.81 15.54 -21.67
C THR A 518 2.27 15.41 -21.25
N MET A 519 3.16 15.52 -22.24
CA MET A 519 4.60 15.52 -22.08
C MET A 519 5.16 16.89 -22.46
N GLU A 520 5.72 17.60 -21.49
CA GLU A 520 6.34 18.92 -21.69
C GLU A 520 7.79 18.81 -22.17
N ASN A 521 8.39 19.94 -22.53
CA ASN A 521 9.70 20.03 -23.19
C ASN A 521 10.78 19.17 -22.50
N GLY A 522 11.47 18.33 -23.28
CA GLY A 522 12.57 17.48 -22.79
C GLY A 522 12.15 16.27 -21.97
N SER A 523 10.86 16.08 -21.70
CA SER A 523 10.38 14.89 -20.99
C SER A 523 10.51 13.61 -21.84
N LEU A 524 10.69 12.47 -21.18
CA LEU A 524 11.04 11.20 -21.81
C LEU A 524 10.17 10.05 -21.30
N LEU A 525 9.52 9.35 -22.22
CA LEU A 525 8.87 8.06 -21.95
C LEU A 525 9.68 6.94 -22.64
N ASN A 526 10.32 6.08 -21.83
CA ASN A 526 11.05 4.91 -22.32
C ASN A 526 10.23 3.64 -22.12
N VAL A 527 10.06 2.86 -23.18
CA VAL A 527 9.43 1.54 -23.14
C VAL A 527 10.50 0.49 -23.43
N GLU A 528 10.99 -0.18 -22.38
CA GLU A 528 12.03 -1.20 -22.49
C GLU A 528 11.49 -2.53 -23.04
N SER A 529 12.40 -3.50 -23.25
CA SER A 529 12.08 -4.81 -23.82
C SER A 529 10.97 -5.53 -23.05
N GLY A 530 9.96 -6.03 -23.77
CA GLY A 530 8.80 -6.70 -23.20
C GLY A 530 7.74 -5.77 -22.60
N SER A 531 8.03 -4.48 -22.36
CA SER A 531 7.07 -3.51 -21.84
C SER A 531 6.14 -2.98 -22.95
N THR A 532 4.99 -2.42 -22.57
CA THR A 532 3.97 -1.93 -23.54
C THR A 532 3.47 -0.53 -23.21
N LEU A 533 3.46 0.35 -24.20
CA LEU A 533 2.63 1.56 -24.20
C LEU A 533 1.36 1.30 -25.00
N GLN A 534 0.19 1.49 -24.39
CA GLN A 534 -1.11 1.36 -25.04
C GLN A 534 -1.92 2.65 -24.96
N ILE A 535 -2.33 3.17 -26.11
CA ILE A 535 -3.15 4.37 -26.25
C ILE A 535 -4.48 3.97 -26.90
N LYS A 536 -5.56 4.06 -26.14
CA LYS A 536 -6.90 3.63 -26.55
C LYS A 536 -7.59 4.65 -27.46
N THR A 537 -8.61 4.19 -28.17
CA THR A 537 -9.48 5.08 -28.97
C THR A 537 -10.05 6.21 -28.13
N GLY A 538 -9.96 7.45 -28.61
CA GLY A 538 -10.43 8.66 -27.91
C GLY A 538 -9.54 9.14 -26.77
N ALA A 539 -8.41 8.49 -26.48
CA ALA A 539 -7.41 9.03 -25.57
C ALA A 539 -6.71 10.26 -26.17
N ASN A 540 -6.34 11.23 -25.35
CA ASN A 540 -5.62 12.43 -25.77
C ASN A 540 -4.16 12.35 -25.33
N PHE A 541 -3.25 12.38 -26.30
CA PHE A 541 -1.83 12.21 -26.06
C PHE A 541 -1.05 13.33 -26.74
N LYS A 542 -0.37 14.17 -25.95
CA LYS A 542 0.25 15.42 -26.42
C LYS A 542 1.72 15.54 -26.04
N LEU A 543 2.60 15.72 -27.03
CA LEU A 543 4.03 15.99 -26.85
C LEU A 543 4.36 17.43 -27.24
N ILE A 544 4.99 18.18 -26.34
CA ILE A 544 5.33 19.59 -26.49
C ILE A 544 6.85 19.78 -26.47
N GLY A 545 7.36 20.66 -27.32
CA GLY A 545 8.77 21.02 -27.41
C GLY A 545 9.63 19.83 -27.87
N SER A 546 10.64 19.49 -27.08
CA SER A 546 11.55 18.36 -27.33
C SER A 546 11.15 17.06 -26.61
N ALA A 547 9.88 16.93 -26.20
CA ALA A 547 9.37 15.71 -25.57
C ALA A 547 9.51 14.48 -26.49
N LYS A 548 9.88 13.34 -25.91
CA LYS A 548 10.22 12.13 -26.66
C LYS A 548 9.63 10.86 -26.04
N ILE A 549 9.03 10.01 -26.88
CA ILE A 549 8.80 8.59 -26.57
C ILE A 549 9.89 7.78 -27.26
N VAL A 550 10.45 6.79 -26.57
CA VAL A 550 11.38 5.82 -27.14
C VAL A 550 10.87 4.41 -26.88
N ILE A 551 10.55 3.70 -27.95
CA ILE A 551 10.27 2.26 -27.93
C ILE A 551 11.59 1.55 -28.22
N LYS A 552 12.16 0.94 -27.20
CA LYS A 552 13.43 0.22 -27.29
C LYS A 552 13.27 -1.08 -28.07
N SER A 553 14.38 -1.68 -28.47
CA SER A 553 14.39 -3.03 -29.05
C SER A 553 13.65 -4.03 -28.15
N GLY A 554 12.66 -4.75 -28.71
CA GLY A 554 11.78 -5.66 -27.98
C GLY A 554 10.65 -4.99 -27.19
N GLY A 555 10.58 -3.66 -27.12
CA GLY A 555 9.45 -2.91 -26.54
C GLY A 555 8.27 -2.85 -27.51
N TYR A 556 7.07 -2.54 -26.96
CA TYR A 556 5.81 -2.55 -27.71
C TYR A 556 5.08 -1.21 -27.65
N ILE A 557 4.54 -0.78 -28.80
CA ILE A 557 3.63 0.37 -28.90
C ILE A 557 2.32 -0.03 -29.60
N CYS A 558 1.21 0.15 -28.89
CA CYS A 558 -0.13 -0.14 -29.36
C CYS A 558 -0.96 1.14 -29.38
N ILE A 559 -1.34 1.61 -30.56
CA ILE A 559 -2.23 2.76 -30.72
C ILE A 559 -3.49 2.29 -31.42
N GLU A 560 -4.64 2.42 -30.77
CA GLU A 560 -5.93 2.06 -31.37
C GLU A 560 -6.41 3.16 -32.34
N SER A 561 -7.18 2.77 -33.36
CA SER A 561 -7.77 3.71 -34.32
C SER A 561 -8.64 4.74 -33.59
N GLY A 562 -8.47 6.03 -33.90
CA GLY A 562 -9.18 7.12 -33.25
C GLY A 562 -8.55 7.62 -31.93
N ALA A 563 -7.35 7.17 -31.56
CA ALA A 563 -6.55 7.87 -30.54
C ALA A 563 -6.06 9.24 -31.07
N ASN A 564 -6.06 10.26 -30.22
CA ASN A 564 -5.65 11.62 -30.58
C ASN A 564 -4.18 11.85 -30.22
N ILE A 565 -3.28 11.58 -31.17
CA ILE A 565 -1.83 11.81 -31.00
C ILE A 565 -1.45 13.18 -31.58
N ASN A 566 -0.95 14.07 -30.74
CA ASN A 566 -0.48 15.41 -31.13
C ASN A 566 1.00 15.58 -30.81
N LEU A 567 1.83 15.61 -31.86
CA LEU A 567 3.25 15.96 -31.76
C LEU A 567 3.38 17.45 -32.12
N GLN A 568 3.26 18.33 -31.13
CA GLN A 568 3.01 19.75 -31.35
C GLN A 568 4.13 20.43 -32.16
N ASP A 569 5.37 20.26 -31.72
CA ASP A 569 6.55 20.94 -32.28
C ASP A 569 7.34 19.99 -33.16
N TYR A 570 8.12 20.52 -34.12
CA TYR A 570 8.90 19.69 -35.04
C TYR A 570 9.96 18.82 -34.33
N THR A 571 10.26 19.11 -33.06
CA THR A 571 11.15 18.34 -32.17
C THR A 571 10.40 17.40 -31.22
N SER A 572 9.07 17.31 -31.29
CA SER A 572 8.27 16.32 -30.55
C SER A 572 8.36 14.98 -31.26
N LEU A 573 8.84 13.94 -30.59
CA LEU A 573 9.22 12.69 -31.26
C LEU A 573 8.57 11.43 -30.66
N ILE A 574 8.17 10.52 -31.53
CA ILE A 574 8.02 9.09 -31.21
C ILE A 574 9.15 8.37 -31.93
N VAL A 575 9.98 7.64 -31.20
CA VAL A 575 11.15 6.95 -31.74
C VAL A 575 10.99 5.45 -31.56
N LEU A 576 11.13 4.73 -32.66
CA LEU A 576 11.14 3.28 -32.73
C LEU A 576 12.57 2.83 -33.04
N GLU A 577 13.24 2.22 -32.06
CA GLU A 577 14.57 1.65 -32.29
C GLU A 577 14.50 0.37 -33.12
N GLU A 578 15.64 -0.06 -33.69
CA GLU A 578 15.71 -1.33 -34.43
C GLU A 578 15.28 -2.50 -33.52
N GLY A 579 14.21 -3.19 -33.92
CA GLY A 579 13.57 -4.26 -33.14
C GLY A 579 12.43 -3.82 -32.22
N ALA A 580 12.01 -2.55 -32.24
CA ALA A 580 10.75 -2.12 -31.65
C ALA A 580 9.54 -2.79 -32.34
N ASN A 581 8.47 -3.06 -31.59
CA ASN A 581 7.32 -3.80 -32.09
C ASN A 581 6.06 -2.93 -32.12
N TYR A 582 5.40 -2.91 -33.28
CA TYR A 582 4.02 -2.46 -33.37
C TYR A 582 3.09 -3.52 -32.77
N GLY A 583 2.17 -3.09 -31.92
CA GLY A 583 1.27 -3.98 -31.19
C GLY A 583 1.45 -3.88 -29.69
N ALA A 584 0.84 -4.81 -28.96
CA ALA A 584 1.04 -4.95 -27.52
C ALA A 584 1.76 -6.28 -27.24
N ASN A 585 2.48 -6.38 -26.12
CA ASN A 585 3.11 -7.65 -25.76
C ASN A 585 2.04 -8.76 -25.65
N PRO A 586 2.10 -9.82 -26.47
CA PRO A 586 1.05 -10.85 -26.53
C PRO A 586 0.92 -11.66 -25.23
N ALA A 587 1.96 -11.70 -24.39
CA ALA A 587 1.88 -12.32 -23.07
C ALA A 587 1.02 -11.50 -22.09
N LEU A 588 0.97 -10.17 -22.27
CA LEU A 588 0.19 -9.26 -21.44
C LEU A 588 -1.20 -9.00 -22.04
N PHE A 589 -1.29 -8.97 -23.37
CA PHE A 589 -2.49 -8.62 -24.12
C PHE A 589 -2.69 -9.61 -25.27
N PRO A 590 -3.48 -10.69 -25.06
CA PRO A 590 -3.66 -11.73 -26.08
C PRO A 590 -4.36 -11.26 -27.37
N SER A 591 -5.25 -10.26 -27.25
CA SER A 591 -6.07 -9.77 -28.38
C SER A 591 -6.18 -8.24 -28.37
N PRO A 592 -5.11 -7.50 -28.69
CA PRO A 592 -5.12 -6.04 -28.64
C PRO A 592 -5.65 -5.44 -29.96
N SER A 593 -6.36 -4.31 -29.88
CA SER A 593 -6.98 -3.62 -31.04
C SER A 593 -6.04 -2.62 -31.73
N CYS A 594 -4.75 -2.91 -31.79
CA CYS A 594 -3.74 -1.95 -32.27
C CYS A 594 -3.87 -1.70 -33.78
N SER A 595 -3.73 -0.44 -34.18
CA SER A 595 -3.53 -0.03 -35.58
C SER A 595 -2.16 -0.50 -36.09
N SER A 596 -2.06 -0.75 -37.39
CA SER A 596 -0.79 -1.06 -38.07
C SER A 596 0.08 0.17 -38.34
N SER A 597 -0.44 1.38 -38.10
CA SER A 597 0.28 2.63 -38.26
C SER A 597 -0.17 3.67 -37.23
N ILE A 598 0.72 4.64 -36.96
CA ILE A 598 0.47 5.72 -36.01
C ILE A 598 0.03 6.96 -36.79
N THR A 599 -1.24 7.31 -36.67
CA THR A 599 -1.76 8.59 -37.17
C THR A 599 -1.48 9.68 -36.14
N LYS A 600 -0.89 10.79 -36.57
CA LYS A 600 -0.55 11.94 -35.70
C LYS A 600 -0.96 13.27 -36.31
N THR A 601 -1.16 14.24 -35.45
CA THR A 601 -1.33 15.67 -35.78
C THR A 601 -0.11 16.47 -35.29
N GLY A 602 -0.01 17.73 -35.69
CA GLY A 602 1.11 18.60 -35.34
C GLY A 602 2.37 18.41 -36.20
N ASN A 603 3.41 19.19 -35.89
CA ASN A 603 4.62 19.29 -36.71
C ASN A 603 5.71 18.27 -36.38
N GLY A 604 5.58 17.52 -35.28
CA GLY A 604 6.58 16.54 -34.84
C GLY A 604 6.65 15.29 -35.70
N THR A 605 7.56 14.38 -35.37
CA THR A 605 7.94 13.27 -36.25
C THR A 605 7.89 11.92 -35.54
N ILE A 606 7.51 10.88 -36.29
CA ILE A 606 7.73 9.48 -35.90
C ILE A 606 9.00 9.03 -36.61
N VAL A 607 10.00 8.62 -35.84
CA VAL A 607 11.29 8.15 -36.34
C VAL A 607 11.34 6.63 -36.20
N ASP A 608 11.60 5.93 -37.30
CA ASP A 608 11.70 4.48 -37.34
C ASP A 608 13.09 4.05 -37.80
N TYR A 609 13.92 3.60 -36.85
CA TYR A 609 15.30 3.18 -37.10
C TYR A 609 15.41 1.79 -37.74
N SER A 610 14.31 1.15 -38.10
CA SER A 610 14.32 -0.06 -38.94
C SER A 610 14.28 0.26 -40.43
N GLN A 611 13.96 1.49 -40.83
CA GLN A 611 13.72 1.88 -42.22
C GLN A 611 14.71 2.95 -42.69
N ASP A 612 15.19 2.80 -43.92
CA ASP A 612 15.93 3.86 -44.59
C ASP A 612 14.98 4.98 -45.06
N VAL A 613 15.47 6.22 -45.06
CA VAL A 613 14.72 7.39 -45.51
C VAL A 613 15.39 7.99 -46.75
N TYR A 614 14.60 8.18 -47.80
CA TYR A 614 15.05 8.76 -49.07
C TYR A 614 14.35 10.10 -49.29
N ILE A 615 15.13 11.16 -49.46
CA ILE A 615 14.64 12.52 -49.75
C ILE A 615 15.12 12.91 -51.14
N GLN A 616 14.18 13.15 -52.04
CA GLN A 616 14.45 13.38 -53.45
C GLN A 616 13.31 14.18 -54.07
N ASN A 617 13.64 15.16 -54.91
CA ASN A 617 12.68 16.05 -55.57
C ASN A 617 11.77 16.78 -54.56
N GLU A 618 12.38 17.34 -53.50
CA GLU A 618 11.68 17.95 -52.38
C GLU A 618 12.29 19.32 -52.01
N THR A 619 11.44 20.34 -51.84
CA THR A 619 11.84 21.64 -51.26
C THR A 619 11.38 21.72 -49.80
N LEU A 620 12.34 21.73 -48.86
CA LEU A 620 12.09 21.79 -47.43
C LEU A 620 12.00 23.26 -46.99
N SER A 621 10.78 23.79 -46.88
CA SER A 621 10.52 25.22 -46.57
C SER A 621 10.12 25.52 -45.13
N VAL A 622 10.10 24.51 -44.25
CA VAL A 622 9.74 24.67 -42.84
C VAL A 622 10.66 23.80 -41.99
N ASN A 623 10.74 24.09 -40.70
CA ASN A 623 11.50 23.28 -39.76
C ASN A 623 10.98 21.84 -39.75
N ARG A 624 11.90 20.87 -39.82
CA ARG A 624 11.56 19.45 -39.81
C ARG A 624 12.61 18.65 -39.06
N TYR A 625 12.13 17.60 -38.42
CA TYR A 625 12.97 16.52 -37.93
C TYR A 625 12.76 15.31 -38.83
N ILE A 626 13.84 14.77 -39.38
CA ILE A 626 13.83 13.64 -40.29
C ILE A 626 14.76 12.59 -39.69
N GLY A 627 14.21 11.44 -39.35
CA GLY A 627 14.99 10.36 -38.78
C GLY A 627 14.64 9.01 -39.39
N GLY A 628 15.63 8.13 -39.44
CA GLY A 628 15.55 6.76 -39.96
C GLY A 628 16.88 6.04 -39.82
N LYS A 629 16.93 4.77 -40.22
CA LYS A 629 18.13 3.93 -40.14
C LYS A 629 19.33 4.59 -40.84
N ASN A 630 19.21 4.75 -42.15
CA ASN A 630 20.11 5.57 -42.97
C ASN A 630 19.29 6.63 -43.70
N ILE A 631 19.89 7.77 -43.98
CA ILE A 631 19.25 8.86 -44.72
C ILE A 631 20.00 9.11 -46.02
N PHE A 632 19.27 9.14 -47.15
CA PHE A 632 19.81 9.45 -48.46
C PHE A 632 19.13 10.70 -49.01
N VAL A 633 19.91 11.71 -49.36
CA VAL A 633 19.41 13.02 -49.81
C VAL A 633 20.09 13.43 -51.11
N GLY A 634 19.32 13.68 -52.17
CA GLY A 634 19.87 14.13 -53.45
C GLY A 634 18.93 13.89 -54.62
N ASN A 635 19.43 14.05 -55.85
CA ASN A 635 18.62 14.06 -57.07
C ASN A 635 18.07 12.67 -57.49
N HIS A 636 18.84 11.61 -57.23
CA HIS A 636 18.56 10.25 -57.74
C HIS A 636 18.93 9.15 -56.72
N VAL A 637 18.69 9.41 -55.43
CA VAL A 637 18.96 8.50 -54.32
C VAL A 637 18.01 7.29 -54.26
N THR A 638 16.87 7.31 -54.95
CA THR A 638 15.97 6.15 -55.07
C THR A 638 15.20 6.14 -56.38
N THR A 639 14.92 4.96 -56.90
CA THR A 639 14.05 4.76 -58.08
C THR A 639 12.56 4.78 -57.74
N SER A 640 12.21 4.78 -56.45
CA SER A 640 10.82 4.79 -55.97
C SER A 640 10.16 6.17 -55.97
N LYS A 641 10.95 7.24 -56.13
CA LYS A 641 10.50 8.63 -56.22
C LYS A 641 10.95 9.22 -57.56
N THR A 642 10.27 10.26 -58.04
CA THR A 642 10.70 11.03 -59.22
C THR A 642 12.05 11.67 -58.96
N PHE A 643 12.96 11.63 -59.92
CA PHE A 643 14.26 12.31 -59.82
C PHE A 643 14.07 13.83 -59.79
N GLY A 644 14.89 14.52 -59.01
CA GLY A 644 14.84 15.96 -58.86
C GLY A 644 15.59 16.43 -57.61
N ASP A 645 16.03 17.67 -57.61
CA ASP A 645 16.91 18.22 -56.58
C ASP A 645 16.18 18.36 -55.22
N VAL A 646 16.98 18.35 -54.15
CA VAL A 646 16.53 18.63 -52.79
C VAL A 646 17.06 19.99 -52.38
N LEU A 647 16.16 20.90 -52.02
CA LEU A 647 16.51 22.26 -51.60
C LEU A 647 15.99 22.53 -50.18
N ILE A 648 16.88 22.87 -49.25
CA ILE A 648 16.48 23.47 -47.97
C ILE A 648 16.32 24.97 -48.15
N ASN A 649 15.08 25.45 -48.15
CA ASN A 649 14.74 26.84 -48.45
C ASN A 649 15.02 27.79 -47.27
N ASN A 650 15.17 29.09 -47.54
CA ASN A 650 15.54 30.10 -46.54
C ASN A 650 14.60 30.08 -45.31
N GLY A 651 15.19 30.10 -44.11
CA GLY A 651 14.47 30.11 -42.84
C GLY A 651 14.07 28.73 -42.30
N ALA A 652 14.32 27.64 -43.05
CA ALA A 652 14.11 26.28 -42.57
C ALA A 652 15.31 25.76 -41.75
N ASN A 653 15.02 25.05 -40.66
CA ASN A 653 15.99 24.29 -39.88
C ASN A 653 15.64 22.79 -39.93
N ILE A 654 16.54 21.98 -40.49
CA ILE A 654 16.34 20.54 -40.69
C ILE A 654 17.26 19.75 -39.79
N ILE A 655 16.72 18.85 -38.99
CA ILE A 655 17.51 17.88 -38.22
C ILE A 655 17.43 16.54 -38.93
N PHE A 656 18.57 16.01 -39.35
CA PHE A 656 18.74 14.63 -39.81
C PHE A 656 19.25 13.78 -38.65
N ASP A 657 18.50 12.76 -38.21
CA ASP A 657 18.87 11.87 -37.10
C ASP A 657 18.92 10.43 -37.59
N CYS A 658 20.13 9.90 -37.76
CA CYS A 658 20.36 8.61 -38.41
C CYS A 658 21.70 8.00 -38.04
N LYS A 659 21.91 6.75 -38.43
CA LYS A 659 23.21 6.08 -38.28
C LYS A 659 24.21 6.55 -39.34
N GLU A 660 23.77 6.64 -40.59
CA GLU A 660 24.57 7.11 -41.71
C GLU A 660 23.72 8.04 -42.60
N ILE A 661 24.34 9.10 -43.12
CA ILE A 661 23.73 10.00 -44.09
C ILE A 661 24.58 10.09 -45.36
N LEU A 662 23.92 10.01 -46.52
CA LEU A 662 24.53 10.25 -47.83
C LEU A 662 23.88 11.48 -48.48
N PHE A 663 24.70 12.49 -48.76
CA PHE A 663 24.33 13.59 -49.63
C PHE A 663 24.87 13.32 -51.03
N ASP A 664 23.96 13.14 -51.99
CA ASP A 664 24.28 12.94 -53.40
C ASP A 664 24.11 14.26 -54.18
N ALA A 665 24.51 14.27 -55.46
CA ALA A 665 24.37 15.42 -56.34
C ALA A 665 22.92 15.94 -56.36
N GLY A 666 22.77 17.27 -56.39
CA GLY A 666 21.46 17.93 -56.38
C GLY A 666 20.88 18.19 -54.98
N PHE A 667 21.68 18.10 -53.91
CA PHE A 667 21.34 18.65 -52.60
C PHE A 667 21.88 20.08 -52.46
N GLU A 668 20.99 21.03 -52.16
CA GLU A 668 21.32 22.44 -51.93
C GLU A 668 20.70 22.95 -50.62
N CYS A 669 21.45 23.81 -49.92
CA CYS A 669 20.97 24.51 -48.72
C CYS A 669 21.05 26.02 -48.96
N ALA A 670 19.91 26.70 -49.02
CA ALA A 670 19.84 28.12 -49.31
C ALA A 670 20.47 28.98 -48.20
N ASN A 671 20.94 30.18 -48.56
CA ASN A 671 21.45 31.13 -47.57
C ASN A 671 20.34 31.51 -46.57
N GLY A 672 20.64 31.43 -45.27
CA GLY A 672 19.67 31.68 -44.19
C GLY A 672 18.89 30.44 -43.73
N SER A 673 19.12 29.27 -44.33
CA SER A 673 18.65 27.99 -43.80
C SER A 673 19.78 27.22 -43.10
N SER A 674 19.42 26.18 -42.36
CA SER A 674 20.40 25.35 -41.64
C SER A 674 19.96 23.90 -41.61
N TYR A 675 20.95 23.01 -41.47
CA TYR A 675 20.71 21.63 -41.13
C TYR A 675 21.71 21.14 -40.08
N GLU A 676 21.27 20.18 -39.28
CA GLU A 676 22.07 19.46 -38.29
C GLU A 676 22.02 17.96 -38.63
N VAL A 677 23.15 17.27 -38.55
CA VAL A 677 23.21 15.81 -38.62
C VAL A 677 23.55 15.28 -37.23
N LYS A 678 22.65 14.48 -36.67
CA LYS A 678 22.83 13.75 -35.41
C LYS A 678 23.15 12.30 -35.73
N ASN A 679 24.20 11.78 -35.11
CA ASN A 679 24.52 10.36 -35.13
C ASN A 679 23.70 9.67 -34.04
N HIS A 680 22.83 8.75 -34.45
CA HIS A 680 22.01 7.93 -33.55
C HIS A 680 22.80 6.78 -32.92
#